data_AF-A0A0Q2V2Z1-F1
#
_entry.id   AF-A0A0Q2V2Z1-F1
#
_cell.length_a   1.000
_cell.length_b   1.000
_cell.length_c   1.000
_cell.angle_alpha   90.00
_cell.angle_beta   90.00
_cell.angle_gamma   90.00
#
_symmetry.space_group_name_H-M   'P 1'
#
loop_
_entity.id
_entity.type
_entity.pdbx_description
1 polymer ?
#
loop_
_entity_poly.entity_id
_entity_poly.type
_entity_poly.pdbx_seq_one_letter_code
_entity_poly.pdbx_strand_id
1 'polypeptide(L)'
;MNELIDAQGSYLVVQDANGNEFVASTLSVTEQINQHYEWQADIIVSDSSPADWIGTEVSCSVYNVIGDSRTSLRQYQGYVVKAQAQSQRIDSSYYGIKLTVQPWLFLLKHSRQCRVFQEQTAQDIVTSIFDELGFSGQYTVNSMPSTSREYCVQFGESDFEFVTRLLAEDGVHFYFGKDANAAKLYLQEAQMSFEQSDMATLDYAAAPSGDYDVLETWQREYAFHSASLEIAGYDYSQSKVVTSGAKASSYAVSGNTKLKEYRYPTASITNDFSSLTSTLGTLQRGQLDSGYDRIHAKTQSADLCVGQYLKLAAHSDSAEEGNYLVTELHYQFENQKGNAFSAQAELVCVPEDQVFYPPAKARPVLHGLQSAVVAGSTESEPASDTSGRVRIKFHWDDETGDKTSCWVRVAQGMAGSGYGMQFLPRAGQEVLVSFINGDPDQPVVVASVYNSTNTPPYPTENTTESGVKTKLAGESNELRFDDKKDNELLYLHAAKDFTSDVVNDHSETVGGEMTLAVTKNLTESIEQSHSLSAKEGITLTTEKSYALTVTESITQDGKDITLTGSDSLTLKVGDSSIVMSSDKIEISSSTIALTADSAISLSGGDISQSGDSISLDSDGSLSASSGSSMSLSAGSSFTASASSSATVSGLNATLSADVTATVSGSATAELSSDGQASISGTLVMVN
;
A
#
# COMPACT_ATOMS: atom_id res chain seq x y z
N MET A 1 20.67 72.44 -25.61
CA MET A 1 21.16 71.07 -25.90
C MET A 1 21.66 70.40 -24.63
N ASN A 2 22.49 71.05 -23.80
CA ASN A 2 22.77 70.59 -22.42
C ASN A 2 21.51 70.48 -21.52
N GLU A 3 20.44 71.23 -21.83
CA GLU A 3 19.15 71.12 -21.11
C GLU A 3 18.37 69.83 -21.39
N LEU A 4 18.70 69.05 -22.44
CA LEU A 4 17.96 67.82 -22.80
C LEU A 4 18.44 66.56 -22.07
N ILE A 5 19.49 66.70 -21.25
CA ILE A 5 20.19 65.61 -20.56
C ILE A 5 20.37 65.91 -19.06
N ASP A 6 19.86 67.04 -18.60
CA ASP A 6 19.87 67.39 -17.19
C ASP A 6 18.72 66.66 -16.49
N ALA A 7 19.05 65.68 -15.65
CA ALA A 7 18.07 64.94 -14.87
C ALA A 7 17.23 65.85 -13.96
N GLN A 8 17.79 66.99 -13.50
CA GLN A 8 17.02 67.95 -12.71
C GLN A 8 15.96 68.67 -13.54
N GLY A 9 16.16 68.80 -14.85
CA GLY A 9 15.19 69.44 -15.76
C GLY A 9 14.15 68.49 -16.36
N SER A 10 14.14 67.21 -15.97
CA SER A 10 13.30 66.17 -16.60
C SER A 10 12.20 65.66 -15.67
N TYR A 11 11.01 65.42 -16.23
CA TYR A 11 9.92 64.77 -15.50
C TYR A 11 10.09 63.25 -15.40
N LEU A 12 10.92 62.65 -16.25
CA LEU A 12 11.21 61.22 -16.26
C LEU A 12 12.71 61.00 -16.07
N VAL A 13 13.07 60.35 -14.95
CA VAL A 13 14.47 60.07 -14.62
C VAL A 13 14.61 58.60 -14.24
N VAL A 14 15.49 57.91 -14.94
CA VAL A 14 15.93 56.56 -14.58
C VAL A 14 17.20 56.67 -13.75
N GLN A 15 17.24 56.00 -12.61
CA GLN A 15 18.42 55.89 -11.75
C GLN A 15 18.93 54.46 -11.75
N ASP A 16 20.24 54.28 -11.96
CA ASP A 16 20.89 52.97 -11.85
C ASP A 16 21.27 52.61 -10.40
N ALA A 17 21.71 51.37 -10.18
CA ALA A 17 22.15 50.88 -8.87
C ALA A 17 23.34 51.66 -8.26
N ASN A 18 24.11 52.41 -9.06
CA ASN A 18 25.22 53.25 -8.59
C ASN A 18 24.76 54.67 -8.23
N GLY A 19 23.48 54.98 -8.42
CA GLY A 19 22.90 56.29 -8.18
C GLY A 19 23.05 57.28 -9.35
N ASN A 20 23.54 56.84 -10.51
CA ASN A 20 23.63 57.68 -11.70
C ASN A 20 22.22 57.92 -12.27
N GLU A 21 21.93 59.16 -12.64
CA GLU A 21 20.64 59.57 -13.17
C GLU A 21 20.70 59.79 -14.69
N PHE A 22 19.67 59.31 -15.38
CA PHE A 22 19.53 59.34 -16.83
C PHE A 22 18.16 59.88 -17.21
N VAL A 23 18.12 60.82 -18.16
CA VAL A 23 16.87 61.35 -18.69
C VAL A 23 16.19 60.29 -19.56
N ALA A 24 14.90 60.04 -19.32
CA ALA A 24 14.07 59.23 -20.20
C ALA A 24 13.16 60.11 -21.07
N SER A 25 13.01 59.80 -22.36
CA SER A 25 12.07 60.51 -23.24
C SER A 25 10.63 60.01 -23.09
N THR A 26 10.48 58.72 -22.84
CA THR A 26 9.21 58.02 -22.73
C THR A 26 9.31 57.00 -21.59
N LEU A 27 8.19 56.74 -20.94
CA LEU A 27 8.03 55.65 -20.00
C LEU A 27 6.66 55.00 -20.24
N SER A 28 6.65 53.72 -20.57
CA SER A 28 5.44 52.90 -20.64
C SER A 28 5.45 51.93 -19.47
N VAL A 29 4.34 51.81 -18.75
CA VAL A 29 4.21 50.92 -17.60
C VAL A 29 2.95 50.09 -17.74
N THR A 30 3.04 48.80 -17.48
CA THR A 30 1.89 47.89 -17.38
C THR A 30 1.92 47.22 -16.02
N GLU A 31 0.88 47.43 -15.22
CA GLU A 31 0.66 46.84 -13.91
C GLU A 31 -0.64 46.03 -13.94
N GLN A 32 -0.66 44.85 -13.30
CA GLN A 32 -1.86 44.03 -13.18
C GLN A 32 -1.79 43.16 -11.93
N ILE A 33 -2.89 43.05 -11.19
CA ILE A 33 -2.99 42.11 -10.07
C ILE A 33 -2.87 40.68 -10.62
N ASN A 34 -2.08 39.84 -9.95
CA ASN A 34 -1.73 38.47 -10.35
C ASN A 34 -0.82 38.38 -11.60
N GLN A 35 -0.13 39.47 -11.96
CA GLN A 35 0.95 39.49 -12.95
C GLN A 35 2.15 40.28 -12.44
N HIS A 36 3.33 40.00 -12.98
CA HIS A 36 4.49 40.88 -12.79
C HIS A 36 4.26 42.13 -13.64
N TYR A 37 4.58 43.31 -13.09
CA TYR A 37 4.56 44.52 -13.89
C TYR A 37 5.73 44.52 -14.89
N GLU A 38 5.60 45.33 -15.93
CA GLU A 38 6.67 45.64 -16.86
C GLU A 38 6.68 47.14 -17.09
N TRP A 39 7.87 47.74 -17.11
CA TRP A 39 8.02 49.08 -17.64
C TRP A 39 9.14 49.19 -18.64
N GLN A 40 8.94 50.09 -19.60
CA GLN A 40 9.86 50.34 -20.69
C GLN A 40 10.20 51.83 -20.72
N ALA A 41 11.48 52.16 -20.70
CA ALA A 41 11.95 53.54 -20.75
C ALA A 41 12.99 53.71 -21.86
N ASP A 42 12.84 54.76 -22.67
CA ASP A 42 13.84 55.18 -23.64
C ASP A 42 14.78 56.19 -22.97
N ILE A 43 15.93 55.73 -22.49
CA ILE A 43 16.92 56.56 -21.79
C ILE A 43 17.97 57.13 -22.75
N ILE A 44 18.50 58.31 -22.41
CA ILE A 44 19.57 58.98 -23.16
C ILE A 44 20.90 58.74 -22.43
N VAL A 45 21.87 58.14 -23.12
CA VAL A 45 23.20 57.82 -22.58
C VAL A 45 24.32 58.39 -23.44
N SER A 46 25.51 58.60 -22.85
CA SER A 46 26.72 59.06 -23.56
C SER A 46 27.85 58.02 -23.63
N ASP A 47 27.94 57.12 -22.65
CA ASP A 47 29.06 56.17 -22.52
C ASP A 47 28.61 54.88 -21.82
N SER A 48 27.67 54.15 -22.43
CA SER A 48 27.19 52.87 -21.92
C SER A 48 26.57 52.03 -23.03
N SER A 49 27.00 50.78 -23.17
CA SER A 49 26.43 49.80 -24.09
C SER A 49 25.14 49.19 -23.52
N PRO A 50 24.15 48.79 -24.34
CA PRO A 50 22.98 48.04 -23.86
C PRO A 50 23.34 46.82 -23.00
N ALA A 51 24.47 46.15 -23.27
CA ALA A 51 24.92 45.00 -22.51
C ALA A 51 25.23 45.33 -21.04
N ASP A 52 25.66 46.57 -20.75
CA ASP A 52 26.05 47.02 -19.41
C ASP A 52 24.85 47.12 -18.45
N TRP A 53 23.63 47.19 -19.01
CA TRP A 53 22.39 47.33 -18.25
C TRP A 53 21.77 45.99 -17.87
N ILE A 54 22.02 44.91 -18.60
CA ILE A 54 21.31 43.65 -18.39
C ILE A 54 21.56 43.11 -16.97
N GLY A 55 20.48 42.83 -16.26
CA GLY A 55 20.49 42.28 -14.89
C GLY A 55 20.73 43.33 -13.79
N THR A 56 20.95 44.60 -14.12
CA THR A 56 21.09 45.66 -13.11
C THR A 56 19.73 46.06 -12.58
N GLU A 57 19.66 46.38 -11.28
CA GLU A 57 18.51 47.04 -10.68
C GLU A 57 18.49 48.51 -11.07
N VAL A 58 17.33 49.01 -11.46
CA VAL A 58 17.09 50.39 -11.85
C VAL A 58 15.76 50.87 -11.30
N SER A 59 15.63 52.17 -11.09
CA SER A 59 14.36 52.80 -10.77
C SER A 59 14.01 53.89 -11.77
N CYS A 60 12.73 54.11 -12.04
CA CYS A 60 12.26 55.23 -12.83
C CYS A 60 11.32 56.07 -11.98
N SER A 61 11.69 57.33 -11.78
CA SER A 61 10.87 58.32 -11.07
C SER A 61 10.16 59.22 -12.09
N VAL A 62 8.86 59.35 -11.91
CA VAL A 62 7.99 60.30 -12.59
C VAL A 62 7.79 61.47 -11.66
N TYR A 63 8.22 62.67 -12.03
CA TYR A 63 8.10 63.89 -11.23
C TYR A 63 6.88 64.71 -11.66
N ASN A 64 6.26 65.44 -10.74
CA ASN A 64 5.23 66.45 -11.05
C ASN A 64 5.82 67.88 -11.10
N VAL A 65 6.95 68.10 -10.43
CA VAL A 65 7.72 69.34 -10.41
C VAL A 65 9.17 69.00 -10.72
N ILE A 66 9.81 69.76 -11.61
CA ILE A 66 11.23 69.63 -11.99
C ILE A 66 12.08 70.74 -11.32
N GLY A 67 13.40 70.61 -11.37
CA GLY A 67 14.40 71.51 -10.79
C GLY A 67 14.74 71.16 -9.34
N ASP A 68 15.36 72.12 -8.62
CA ASP A 68 15.86 71.93 -7.25
C ASP A 68 14.79 71.53 -6.21
N SER A 69 13.50 71.69 -6.54
CA SER A 69 12.35 71.32 -5.71
C SER A 69 11.59 70.10 -6.21
N ARG A 70 12.26 69.22 -6.99
CA ARG A 70 11.62 68.06 -7.61
C ARG A 70 10.90 67.17 -6.59
N THR A 71 9.67 66.80 -6.90
CA THR A 71 8.86 65.90 -6.06
C THR A 71 8.36 64.75 -6.93
N SER A 72 8.66 63.51 -6.51
CA SER A 72 8.28 62.31 -7.25
C SER A 72 6.78 62.08 -7.09
N LEU A 73 6.09 61.96 -8.20
CA LEU A 73 4.68 61.58 -8.29
C LEU A 73 4.54 60.06 -8.22
N ARG A 74 5.36 59.34 -8.99
CA ARG A 74 5.40 57.87 -8.99
C ARG A 74 6.83 57.37 -9.11
N GLN A 75 7.11 56.23 -8.50
CA GLN A 75 8.37 55.52 -8.70
C GLN A 75 8.10 54.07 -9.08
N TYR A 76 8.84 53.58 -10.06
CA TYR A 76 8.88 52.19 -10.49
C TYR A 76 10.30 51.65 -10.29
N GLN A 77 10.44 50.37 -9.99
CA GLN A 77 11.73 49.74 -9.71
C GLN A 77 11.84 48.40 -10.44
N GLY A 78 12.98 47.71 -10.38
CA GLY A 78 13.11 46.36 -10.93
C GLY A 78 14.42 46.14 -11.67
N TYR A 79 14.51 45.00 -12.35
CA TYR A 79 15.71 44.52 -13.02
C TYR A 79 15.57 44.68 -14.53
N VAL A 80 16.61 45.20 -15.18
CA VAL A 80 16.65 45.30 -16.64
C VAL A 80 16.76 43.89 -17.23
N VAL A 81 15.72 43.44 -17.92
CA VAL A 81 15.64 42.12 -18.55
C VAL A 81 15.90 42.17 -20.06
N LYS A 82 15.73 43.35 -20.68
CA LYS A 82 16.13 43.61 -22.06
C LYS A 82 16.66 45.04 -22.18
N ALA A 83 17.68 45.23 -23.00
CA ALA A 83 18.23 46.54 -23.34
C ALA A 83 18.49 46.57 -24.84
N GLN A 84 17.97 47.59 -25.54
CA GLN A 84 18.06 47.72 -26.98
C GLN A 84 18.59 49.10 -27.36
N ALA A 85 19.71 49.14 -28.11
CA ALA A 85 20.19 50.37 -28.71
C ALA A 85 19.15 50.94 -29.69
N GLN A 86 18.83 52.22 -29.54
CA GLN A 86 17.98 52.97 -30.45
C GLN A 86 18.81 53.67 -31.53
N SER A 87 18.17 54.11 -32.62
CA SER A 87 18.85 54.75 -33.74
C SER A 87 19.54 56.04 -33.31
N GLN A 88 20.85 56.16 -33.58
CA GLN A 88 21.63 57.35 -33.28
C GLN A 88 21.30 58.49 -34.27
N ARG A 89 21.19 59.72 -33.77
CA ARG A 89 21.17 60.91 -34.65
C ARG A 89 22.57 61.21 -35.15
N ILE A 90 22.68 61.62 -36.41
CA ILE A 90 23.94 61.80 -37.16
C ILE A 90 24.89 62.85 -36.52
N ASP A 91 24.42 63.66 -35.56
CA ASP A 91 25.12 64.81 -34.97
C ASP A 91 25.20 64.81 -33.43
N SER A 92 25.00 63.67 -32.75
CA SER A 92 24.95 63.59 -31.28
C SER A 92 25.95 62.58 -30.70
N SER A 93 26.73 63.00 -29.69
CA SER A 93 27.51 62.11 -28.81
C SER A 93 26.64 61.27 -27.87
N TYR A 94 25.35 61.57 -27.80
CA TYR A 94 24.34 60.83 -27.06
C TYR A 94 23.53 59.94 -27.99
N TYR A 95 23.15 58.76 -27.50
CA TYR A 95 22.23 57.84 -28.17
C TYR A 95 21.23 57.27 -27.18
N GLY A 96 20.13 56.73 -27.70
CA GLY A 96 19.05 56.16 -26.89
C GLY A 96 19.27 54.68 -26.60
N ILE A 97 18.91 54.23 -25.40
CA ILE A 97 18.75 52.82 -25.08
C ILE A 97 17.33 52.62 -24.56
N LYS A 98 16.62 51.67 -25.15
CA LYS A 98 15.32 51.20 -24.63
C LYS A 98 15.57 50.12 -23.61
N LEU A 99 15.23 50.39 -22.36
CA LEU A 99 15.25 49.41 -21.28
C LEU A 99 13.87 48.77 -21.15
N THR A 100 13.81 47.45 -20.94
CA THR A 100 12.63 46.72 -20.47
C THR A 100 12.96 46.18 -19.10
N VAL A 101 12.16 46.56 -18.11
CA VAL A 101 12.42 46.32 -16.69
C VAL A 101 11.24 45.61 -16.07
N GLN A 102 11.54 44.60 -15.24
CA GLN A 102 10.55 43.77 -14.58
C GLN A 102 10.96 43.49 -13.14
N PRO A 103 10.01 43.23 -12.22
CA PRO A 103 10.33 42.99 -10.83
C PRO A 103 11.07 41.67 -10.63
N TRP A 104 11.66 41.50 -9.44
CA TRP A 104 12.41 40.29 -9.08
C TRP A 104 11.61 38.99 -9.28
N LEU A 105 10.28 39.03 -9.10
CA LEU A 105 9.41 37.86 -9.31
C LEU A 105 9.51 37.31 -10.75
N PHE A 106 9.78 38.16 -11.75
CA PHE A 106 9.98 37.70 -13.12
C PHE A 106 11.23 36.82 -13.25
N LEU A 107 12.28 37.10 -12.47
CA LEU A 107 13.55 36.36 -12.56
C LEU A 107 13.37 34.87 -12.23
N LEU A 108 12.34 34.51 -11.45
CA LEU A 108 11.97 33.13 -11.16
C LEU A 108 11.59 32.32 -12.42
N LYS A 109 11.27 32.96 -13.56
CA LYS A 109 11.10 32.26 -14.84
C LYS A 109 12.39 31.63 -15.36
N HIS A 110 13.54 32.05 -14.85
CA HIS A 110 14.86 31.55 -15.22
C HIS A 110 15.39 30.46 -14.27
N SER A 111 14.59 30.03 -13.30
CA SER A 111 14.86 28.87 -12.45
C SER A 111 13.76 27.82 -12.66
N ARG A 112 14.16 26.56 -12.87
CA ARG A 112 13.25 25.43 -13.14
C ARG A 112 13.76 24.20 -12.42
N GLN A 113 12.91 23.60 -11.59
CA GLN A 113 13.28 22.47 -10.76
C GLN A 113 12.18 21.41 -10.71
N CYS A 114 12.52 20.25 -10.12
CA CYS A 114 11.54 19.27 -9.66
C CYS A 114 11.70 19.15 -8.14
N ARG A 115 10.68 19.54 -7.37
CA ARG A 115 10.72 19.57 -5.90
C ARG A 115 9.51 18.88 -5.31
N VAL A 116 9.71 18.24 -4.16
CA VAL A 116 8.66 17.63 -3.36
C VAL A 116 8.50 18.41 -2.06
N PHE A 117 7.28 18.90 -1.81
CA PHE A 117 6.91 19.55 -0.55
C PHE A 117 5.91 18.67 0.21
N GLN A 118 6.15 18.48 1.50
CA GLN A 118 5.36 17.60 2.36
C GLN A 118 5.01 18.31 3.66
N GLU A 119 3.77 18.12 4.09
CA GLU A 119 3.22 18.64 5.35
C GLU A 119 3.44 20.16 5.53
N GLN A 120 3.47 20.92 4.42
CA GLN A 120 3.72 22.36 4.39
C GLN A 120 2.49 23.14 3.90
N THR A 121 2.31 24.35 4.40
CA THR A 121 1.29 25.29 3.88
C THR A 121 1.77 25.93 2.57
N ALA A 122 0.86 26.49 1.78
CA ALA A 122 1.26 27.22 0.57
C ALA A 122 2.13 28.43 0.88
N GLN A 123 1.91 29.08 2.03
CA GLN A 123 2.79 30.14 2.50
C GLN A 123 4.22 29.61 2.70
N ASP A 124 4.40 28.53 3.45
CA ASP A 124 5.73 27.94 3.71
C ASP A 124 6.47 27.61 2.41
N ILE A 125 5.76 27.02 1.44
CA ILE A 125 6.29 26.65 0.12
C ILE A 125 6.70 27.90 -0.67
N VAL A 126 5.82 28.90 -0.78
CA VAL A 126 6.09 30.10 -1.57
C VAL A 126 7.24 30.90 -0.96
N THR A 127 7.25 31.09 0.36
CA THR A 127 8.30 31.86 1.04
C THR A 127 9.64 31.15 1.03
N SER A 128 9.68 29.82 1.17
CA SER A 128 10.93 29.07 1.09
C SER A 128 11.59 29.21 -0.29
N ILE A 129 10.81 29.15 -1.38
CA ILE A 129 11.34 29.38 -2.74
C ILE A 129 11.89 30.80 -2.89
N PHE A 130 11.17 31.81 -2.41
CA PHE A 130 11.63 33.20 -2.48
C PHE A 130 12.93 33.42 -1.72
N ASP A 131 13.03 32.85 -0.52
CA ASP A 131 14.19 32.99 0.35
C ASP A 131 15.41 32.21 -0.19
N GLU A 132 15.22 30.99 -0.70
CA GLU A 132 16.26 30.17 -1.35
C GLU A 132 16.90 30.92 -2.53
N LEU A 133 16.08 31.65 -3.30
CA LEU A 133 16.53 32.44 -4.46
C LEU A 133 17.08 33.83 -4.09
N GLY A 134 17.13 34.18 -2.80
CA GLY A 134 17.76 35.42 -2.32
C GLY A 134 16.84 36.63 -2.22
N PHE A 135 15.52 36.44 -2.28
CA PHE A 135 14.52 37.53 -2.23
C PHE A 135 13.84 37.69 -0.86
N SER A 136 14.47 37.17 0.20
CA SER A 136 14.03 37.39 1.57
C SER A 136 13.87 38.89 1.87
N GLY A 137 12.69 39.27 2.38
CA GLY A 137 12.36 40.66 2.70
C GLY A 137 11.81 41.50 1.53
N GLN A 138 11.81 40.97 0.30
CA GLN A 138 11.23 41.62 -0.89
C GLN A 138 9.71 41.40 -1.02
N TYR A 139 9.08 40.76 -0.02
CA TYR A 139 7.66 40.47 0.00
C TYR A 139 7.03 40.69 1.38
N THR A 140 5.71 40.85 1.41
CA THR A 140 4.86 40.84 2.61
C THR A 140 3.72 39.85 2.40
N VAL A 141 3.49 38.98 3.37
CA VAL A 141 2.28 38.13 3.41
C VAL A 141 1.26 38.78 4.33
N ASN A 142 0.21 39.37 3.76
CA ASN A 142 -0.89 39.95 4.52
C ASN A 142 -1.86 38.86 5.01
N SER A 143 -2.18 37.89 4.14
CA SER A 143 -3.04 36.75 4.46
C SER A 143 -2.81 35.61 3.45
N MET A 144 -2.83 34.38 3.95
CA MET A 144 -2.78 33.16 3.15
C MET A 144 -3.51 32.03 3.88
N PRO A 145 -4.04 31.01 3.16
CA PRO A 145 -4.62 29.84 3.79
C PRO A 145 -3.63 29.09 4.67
N SER A 146 -4.09 28.68 5.85
CA SER A 146 -3.29 27.95 6.85
C SER A 146 -3.35 26.42 6.73
N THR A 147 -4.02 25.91 5.68
CA THR A 147 -4.18 24.46 5.48
C THR A 147 -2.89 23.87 4.93
N SER A 148 -2.33 22.90 5.66
CA SER A 148 -1.15 22.15 5.23
C SER A 148 -1.49 21.15 4.13
N ARG A 149 -0.58 20.95 3.18
CA ARG A 149 -0.66 19.97 2.11
C ARG A 149 0.10 18.72 2.52
N GLU A 150 -0.54 17.55 2.48
CA GLU A 150 0.16 16.27 2.68
C GLU A 150 1.29 16.09 1.64
N TYR A 151 1.01 16.46 0.39
CA TYR A 151 1.95 16.32 -0.72
C TYR A 151 1.71 17.41 -1.77
N CYS A 152 2.77 18.04 -2.25
CA CYS A 152 2.74 19.01 -3.34
C CYS A 152 4.02 18.92 -4.16
N VAL A 153 3.90 18.84 -5.48
CA VAL A 153 5.04 18.64 -6.38
C VAL A 153 5.16 19.82 -7.36
N GLN A 154 6.36 20.37 -7.45
CA GLN A 154 6.80 21.15 -8.59
C GLN A 154 7.42 20.17 -9.58
N PHE A 155 6.85 20.02 -10.78
CA PHE A 155 7.41 19.11 -11.80
C PHE A 155 7.53 19.79 -13.15
N GLY A 156 8.77 20.08 -13.55
CA GLY A 156 9.02 20.68 -14.86
C GLY A 156 8.37 22.06 -15.03
N GLU A 157 8.22 22.82 -13.96
CA GLU A 157 7.73 24.20 -13.97
C GLU A 157 8.85 25.12 -13.54
N SER A 158 8.91 26.32 -14.12
CA SER A 158 9.73 27.37 -13.54
C SER A 158 9.21 27.73 -12.14
N ASP A 159 10.07 28.27 -11.28
CA ASP A 159 9.67 28.68 -9.93
C ASP A 159 8.54 29.72 -9.98
N PHE A 160 8.53 30.56 -11.03
CA PHE A 160 7.46 31.52 -11.28
C PHE A 160 6.13 30.84 -11.60
N GLU A 161 6.13 29.87 -12.53
CA GLU A 161 4.93 29.13 -12.90
C GLU A 161 4.37 28.36 -11.71
N PHE A 162 5.23 27.70 -10.95
CA PHE A 162 4.84 26.95 -9.76
C PHE A 162 4.23 27.85 -8.68
N VAL A 163 4.91 28.93 -8.31
CA VAL A 163 4.41 29.87 -7.29
C VAL A 163 3.10 30.51 -7.74
N THR A 164 3.02 31.04 -8.95
CA THR A 164 1.79 31.70 -9.42
C THR A 164 0.63 30.74 -9.61
N ARG A 165 0.90 29.48 -9.97
CA ARG A 165 -0.10 28.42 -9.97
C ARG A 165 -0.59 28.13 -8.56
N LEU A 166 0.31 27.92 -7.60
CA LEU A 166 -0.03 27.61 -6.21
C LEU A 166 -0.85 28.74 -5.56
N LEU A 167 -0.46 30.00 -5.78
CA LEU A 167 -1.23 31.17 -5.35
C LEU A 167 -2.64 31.19 -5.96
N ALA A 168 -2.78 30.87 -7.25
CA ALA A 168 -4.08 30.82 -7.91
C ALA A 168 -4.96 29.66 -7.44
N GLU A 169 -4.37 28.50 -7.11
CA GLU A 169 -5.07 27.35 -6.55
C GLU A 169 -5.65 27.64 -5.16
N ASP A 170 -4.96 28.47 -4.38
CA ASP A 170 -5.37 28.88 -3.04
C ASP A 170 -6.09 30.24 -2.99
N GLY A 171 -6.29 30.88 -4.14
CA GLY A 171 -7.08 32.11 -4.25
C GLY A 171 -6.36 33.32 -3.64
N VAL A 172 -5.03 33.31 -3.67
CA VAL A 172 -4.17 34.36 -3.14
C VAL A 172 -3.72 35.28 -4.28
N HIS A 173 -3.99 36.57 -4.12
CA HIS A 173 -3.47 37.59 -4.99
C HIS A 173 -2.00 37.84 -4.76
N PHE A 174 -1.35 38.28 -5.83
CA PHE A 174 -0.11 39.01 -5.68
C PHE A 174 -0.15 40.32 -6.47
N TYR A 175 0.46 41.36 -5.91
CA TYR A 175 0.61 42.68 -6.52
C TYR A 175 1.86 43.37 -5.95
N PHE A 176 2.29 44.45 -6.57
CA PHE A 176 3.45 45.22 -6.12
C PHE A 176 3.00 46.51 -5.45
N GLY A 177 3.77 46.95 -4.44
CA GLY A 177 3.50 48.20 -3.74
C GLY A 177 3.69 49.44 -4.63
N LYS A 178 3.39 50.61 -4.08
CA LYS A 178 3.62 51.90 -4.75
C LYS A 178 4.93 52.55 -4.31
N ASP A 179 5.49 53.35 -5.21
CA ASP A 179 6.59 54.29 -4.96
C ASP A 179 7.82 53.67 -4.30
N ALA A 180 8.16 54.08 -3.08
CA ALA A 180 9.29 53.54 -2.33
C ALA A 180 9.19 52.02 -2.10
N ASN A 181 7.98 51.45 -2.20
CA ASN A 181 7.71 50.01 -2.09
C ASN A 181 7.44 49.35 -3.47
N ALA A 182 7.75 50.00 -4.59
CA ALA A 182 7.46 49.50 -5.95
C ALA A 182 8.13 48.15 -6.30
N ALA A 183 9.24 47.80 -5.64
CA ALA A 183 9.87 46.50 -5.77
C ALA A 183 9.25 45.41 -4.86
N LYS A 184 8.42 45.80 -3.88
CA LYS A 184 7.93 44.91 -2.84
C LYS A 184 6.64 44.20 -3.27
N LEU A 185 6.65 42.87 -3.19
CA LEU A 185 5.50 42.01 -3.49
C LEU A 185 4.57 41.89 -2.28
N TYR A 186 3.27 41.94 -2.48
CA TYR A 186 2.26 41.72 -1.44
C TYR A 186 1.41 40.52 -1.80
N LEU A 187 1.12 39.69 -0.81
CA LEU A 187 0.34 38.45 -0.95
C LEU A 187 -0.86 38.49 0.00
N GLN A 188 -2.08 38.31 -0.52
CA GLN A 188 -3.30 38.29 0.29
C GLN A 188 -4.39 37.42 -0.32
N GLU A 189 -5.22 36.76 0.48
CA GLU A 189 -6.40 36.05 -0.01
C GLU A 189 -7.36 37.00 -0.74
N ALA A 190 -8.02 36.52 -1.81
CA ALA A 190 -8.93 37.32 -2.64
C ALA A 190 -10.08 37.96 -1.86
N GLN A 191 -10.53 37.31 -0.79
CA GLN A 191 -11.59 37.80 0.08
C GLN A 191 -11.13 38.95 1.00
N MET A 192 -9.82 39.20 1.09
CA MET A 192 -9.28 40.32 1.87
C MET A 192 -9.37 41.61 1.04
N SER A 193 -10.10 42.60 1.57
CA SER A 193 -10.19 43.93 0.97
C SER A 193 -8.82 44.62 0.89
N PHE A 194 -8.58 45.32 -0.22
CA PHE A 194 -7.46 46.23 -0.36
C PHE A 194 -7.61 47.47 0.54
N GLU A 195 -6.51 48.14 0.86
CA GLU A 195 -6.54 49.35 1.69
C GLU A 195 -7.30 50.49 0.99
N GLN A 196 -8.23 51.13 1.71
CA GLN A 196 -9.04 52.24 1.18
C GLN A 196 -8.53 53.63 1.59
N SER A 197 -7.56 53.71 2.51
CA SER A 197 -7.03 54.99 3.01
C SER A 197 -6.35 55.85 1.94
N ASP A 198 -6.00 55.24 0.82
CA ASP A 198 -5.27 55.85 -0.29
C ASP A 198 -6.12 55.87 -1.58
N MET A 199 -7.44 55.87 -1.46
CA MET A 199 -8.36 55.83 -2.59
C MET A 199 -8.28 57.11 -3.46
N ALA A 200 -8.06 56.95 -4.76
CA ALA A 200 -8.10 58.06 -5.71
C ALA A 200 -9.56 58.45 -6.01
N THR A 201 -9.85 59.74 -6.11
CA THR A 201 -11.21 60.22 -6.44
C THR A 201 -11.19 60.97 -7.76
N LEU A 202 -11.95 60.49 -8.74
CA LEU A 202 -12.07 61.08 -10.07
C LEU A 202 -13.55 61.25 -10.46
N ASP A 203 -13.79 62.17 -11.39
CA ASP A 203 -15.07 62.38 -12.04
C ASP A 203 -15.11 61.75 -13.44
N TYR A 204 -16.30 61.54 -14.00
CA TYR A 204 -16.43 61.23 -15.43
C TYR A 204 -16.57 62.50 -16.27
N ALA A 205 -15.79 62.58 -17.35
CA ALA A 205 -15.69 63.77 -18.19
C ALA A 205 -17.03 64.26 -18.81
N ALA A 206 -18.04 63.39 -18.92
CA ALA A 206 -19.36 63.78 -19.44
C ALA A 206 -20.19 64.62 -18.43
N ALA A 207 -19.91 64.51 -17.14
CA ALA A 207 -20.63 65.23 -16.08
C ALA A 207 -19.72 65.50 -14.85
N PRO A 208 -18.62 66.26 -14.99
CA PRO A 208 -17.68 66.48 -13.90
C PRO A 208 -18.26 67.42 -12.84
N SER A 209 -17.94 67.16 -11.57
CA SER A 209 -18.21 68.06 -10.45
C SER A 209 -17.31 69.30 -10.49
N GLY A 210 -16.09 69.13 -11.01
CA GLY A 210 -15.07 70.18 -11.13
C GLY A 210 -14.03 70.18 -9.99
N ASP A 211 -14.19 69.31 -9.00
CA ASP A 211 -13.30 69.22 -7.83
C ASP A 211 -12.18 68.18 -7.99
N TYR A 212 -12.27 67.29 -8.98
CA TYR A 212 -11.39 66.13 -9.16
C TYR A 212 -10.88 65.97 -10.60
N ASP A 213 -9.80 65.20 -10.76
CA ASP A 213 -9.33 64.72 -12.07
C ASP A 213 -10.42 63.91 -12.78
N VAL A 214 -10.34 63.81 -14.10
CA VAL A 214 -11.40 63.18 -14.91
C VAL A 214 -10.98 61.86 -15.56
N LEU A 215 -11.90 60.91 -15.59
CA LEU A 215 -11.92 59.78 -16.49
C LEU A 215 -12.48 60.26 -17.84
N GLU A 216 -11.67 60.19 -18.89
CA GLU A 216 -12.04 60.57 -20.26
C GLU A 216 -13.06 59.62 -20.86
N THR A 217 -12.95 58.33 -20.53
CA THR A 217 -13.88 57.29 -20.97
C THR A 217 -14.30 56.44 -19.78
N TRP A 218 -15.55 55.98 -19.77
CA TRP A 218 -16.08 55.01 -18.83
C TRP A 218 -16.91 53.98 -19.60
N GLN A 219 -16.48 52.72 -19.58
CA GLN A 219 -17.04 51.64 -20.40
C GLN A 219 -17.20 50.37 -19.57
N ARG A 220 -18.40 50.17 -19.00
CA ARG A 220 -18.75 48.96 -18.25
C ARG A 220 -19.14 47.82 -19.19
N GLU A 221 -18.53 46.66 -18.97
CA GLU A 221 -18.70 45.42 -19.71
C GLU A 221 -19.26 44.34 -18.80
N TYR A 222 -20.22 43.57 -19.33
CA TYR A 222 -20.72 42.35 -18.71
C TYR A 222 -20.44 41.13 -19.59
N ALA A 223 -19.80 40.10 -19.04
CA ALA A 223 -19.50 38.86 -19.77
C ALA A 223 -20.49 37.72 -19.43
N PHE A 224 -20.67 36.79 -20.36
CA PHE A 224 -21.50 35.60 -20.13
C PHE A 224 -20.70 34.51 -19.39
N HIS A 225 -21.30 33.84 -18.40
CA HIS A 225 -20.70 32.70 -17.68
C HIS A 225 -21.69 31.55 -17.48
N SER A 226 -21.22 30.39 -17.00
CA SER A 226 -22.09 29.28 -16.58
C SER A 226 -22.94 29.64 -15.36
N ALA A 227 -24.17 29.13 -15.27
CA ALA A 227 -25.07 29.36 -14.14
C ALA A 227 -24.56 28.77 -12.82
N SER A 228 -23.84 27.65 -12.87
CA SER A 228 -23.21 27.02 -11.71
C SER A 228 -21.98 26.22 -12.08
N LEU A 229 -21.06 26.05 -11.13
CA LEU A 229 -19.94 25.10 -11.19
C LEU A 229 -20.11 24.04 -10.11
N GLU A 230 -19.93 22.78 -10.47
CA GLU A 230 -19.74 21.68 -9.52
C GLU A 230 -18.41 20.98 -9.80
N ILE A 231 -17.62 20.76 -8.76
CA ILE A 231 -16.34 20.04 -8.86
C ILE A 231 -16.41 18.77 -8.02
N ALA A 232 -15.77 17.71 -8.52
CA ALA A 232 -15.83 16.40 -7.89
C ALA A 232 -14.49 15.66 -7.96
N GLY A 233 -14.30 14.75 -7.01
CA GLY A 233 -13.16 13.83 -6.98
C GLY A 233 -13.49 12.57 -6.18
N TYR A 234 -12.63 11.55 -6.27
CA TYR A 234 -12.83 10.27 -5.57
C TYR A 234 -11.93 10.16 -4.33
N ASP A 235 -12.53 10.17 -3.15
CA ASP A 235 -11.84 9.95 -1.88
C ASP A 235 -11.72 8.45 -1.61
N TYR A 236 -10.51 7.92 -1.76
CA TYR A 236 -10.26 6.51 -1.51
C TYR A 236 -10.31 6.15 -0.01
N SER A 237 -10.09 7.11 0.90
CA SER A 237 -10.17 6.86 2.34
C SER A 237 -11.61 6.60 2.79
N GLN A 238 -12.58 7.20 2.09
CA GLN A 238 -14.02 7.03 2.33
C GLN A 238 -14.69 6.14 1.27
N SER A 239 -13.95 5.71 0.25
CA SER A 239 -14.44 4.92 -0.90
C SER A 239 -15.68 5.51 -1.59
N LYS A 240 -15.69 6.84 -1.80
CA LYS A 240 -16.82 7.53 -2.44
C LYS A 240 -16.38 8.74 -3.27
N VAL A 241 -17.25 9.14 -4.20
CA VAL A 241 -17.13 10.44 -4.86
C VAL A 241 -17.56 11.54 -3.89
N VAL A 242 -16.73 12.55 -3.73
CA VAL A 242 -17.01 13.77 -2.96
C VAL A 242 -17.19 14.92 -3.96
N THR A 243 -18.23 15.72 -3.77
CA THR A 243 -18.53 16.88 -4.64
C THR A 243 -18.62 18.16 -3.81
N SER A 244 -18.34 19.31 -4.43
CA SER A 244 -18.55 20.62 -3.83
C SER A 244 -20.02 20.99 -3.64
N GLY A 245 -20.92 20.20 -4.24
CA GLY A 245 -22.25 20.65 -4.65
C GLY A 245 -22.17 21.75 -5.72
N ALA A 246 -23.27 21.96 -6.45
CA ALA A 246 -23.35 23.04 -7.42
C ALA A 246 -23.25 24.41 -6.72
N LYS A 247 -22.19 25.16 -7.02
CA LYS A 247 -22.00 26.55 -6.60
C LYS A 247 -22.59 27.45 -7.67
N ALA A 248 -23.69 28.12 -7.35
CA ALA A 248 -24.30 29.12 -8.23
C ALA A 248 -23.38 30.34 -8.33
N SER A 249 -23.40 31.01 -9.48
CA SER A 249 -22.74 32.31 -9.61
C SER A 249 -23.46 33.36 -8.75
N SER A 250 -22.71 34.33 -8.22
CA SER A 250 -23.29 35.51 -7.55
C SER A 250 -24.00 36.44 -8.53
N TYR A 251 -23.70 36.31 -9.83
CA TYR A 251 -24.19 37.19 -10.89
C TYR A 251 -25.24 36.49 -11.75
N ALA A 252 -26.49 36.95 -11.69
CA ALA A 252 -27.58 36.33 -12.43
C ALA A 252 -27.59 36.78 -13.90
N VAL A 253 -27.35 35.87 -14.83
CA VAL A 253 -27.49 36.13 -16.27
C VAL A 253 -28.90 35.76 -16.75
N SER A 254 -29.59 36.73 -17.35
CA SER A 254 -30.97 36.53 -17.85
C SER A 254 -31.04 35.36 -18.85
N GLY A 255 -32.00 34.46 -18.63
CA GLY A 255 -32.21 33.27 -19.47
C GLY A 255 -31.22 32.12 -19.23
N ASN A 256 -30.22 32.27 -18.35
CA ASN A 256 -29.20 31.26 -18.11
C ASN A 256 -29.38 30.53 -16.77
N THR A 257 -30.21 29.49 -16.77
CA THR A 257 -30.40 28.60 -15.59
C THR A 257 -29.95 27.17 -15.83
N LYS A 258 -29.56 26.84 -17.07
CA LYS A 258 -29.31 25.46 -17.52
C LYS A 258 -27.86 25.17 -17.91
N LEU A 259 -27.06 26.19 -18.27
CA LEU A 259 -25.67 25.96 -18.64
C LEU A 259 -24.84 25.81 -17.36
N LYS A 260 -24.48 24.57 -17.04
CA LYS A 260 -23.75 24.20 -15.83
C LYS A 260 -22.41 23.61 -16.21
N GLU A 261 -21.40 23.89 -15.40
CA GLU A 261 -20.08 23.29 -15.53
C GLU A 261 -19.90 22.20 -14.46
N TYR A 262 -19.35 21.06 -14.88
CA TYR A 262 -18.97 19.96 -13.99
C TYR A 262 -17.52 19.56 -14.28
N ARG A 263 -16.64 19.57 -13.26
CA ARG A 263 -15.22 19.21 -13.41
C ARG A 263 -14.86 17.97 -12.59
N TYR A 264 -14.29 16.97 -13.26
CA TYR A 264 -13.75 15.75 -12.64
C TYR A 264 -12.50 15.26 -13.41
N PRO A 265 -11.42 14.86 -12.71
CA PRO A 265 -11.18 15.14 -11.30
C PRO A 265 -10.97 16.64 -11.09
N THR A 266 -11.12 17.12 -9.86
CA THR A 266 -10.60 18.44 -9.51
C THR A 266 -9.07 18.40 -9.46
N ALA A 267 -8.43 19.35 -10.15
CA ALA A 267 -7.06 19.73 -9.85
C ALA A 267 -7.04 20.39 -8.46
N SER A 268 -6.06 20.11 -7.62
CA SER A 268 -5.80 20.86 -6.36
C SER A 268 -6.66 20.51 -5.15
N ILE A 269 -6.70 19.24 -4.78
CA ILE A 269 -7.19 18.87 -3.44
C ILE A 269 -6.08 19.13 -2.43
N THR A 270 -6.24 20.17 -1.63
CA THR A 270 -5.38 20.45 -0.48
C THR A 270 -5.75 19.47 0.64
N ASN A 271 -4.83 18.58 0.99
CA ASN A 271 -4.97 17.60 2.08
C ASN A 271 -6.05 16.54 1.82
N ASP A 272 -7.27 16.73 2.34
CA ASP A 272 -8.39 15.81 2.17
C ASP A 272 -9.50 16.41 1.28
N PHE A 273 -10.45 15.57 0.90
CA PHE A 273 -11.59 15.95 0.04
C PHE A 273 -12.57 16.91 0.74
N SER A 274 -12.35 17.33 2.00
CA SER A 274 -13.22 18.29 2.68
C SER A 274 -13.12 19.69 2.07
N SER A 275 -11.95 20.07 1.55
CA SER A 275 -11.69 21.34 0.85
C SER A 275 -12.62 21.55 -0.36
N LEU A 276 -13.04 20.48 -1.03
CA LEU A 276 -14.02 20.52 -2.12
C LEU A 276 -15.37 21.07 -1.66
N THR A 277 -15.82 20.64 -0.48
CA THR A 277 -17.14 21.02 0.06
C THR A 277 -17.15 22.43 0.63
N SER A 278 -16.02 22.89 1.20
CA SER A 278 -15.92 24.11 1.99
C SER A 278 -15.44 25.34 1.22
N THR A 279 -14.33 25.25 0.46
CA THR A 279 -13.61 26.44 -0.05
C THR A 279 -13.32 26.39 -1.54
N LEU A 280 -12.84 25.26 -2.08
CA LEU A 280 -12.33 25.18 -3.47
C LEU A 280 -13.41 25.42 -4.52
N GLY A 281 -14.63 24.89 -4.32
CA GLY A 281 -15.74 25.11 -5.23
C GLY A 281 -16.15 26.59 -5.31
N THR A 282 -16.10 27.28 -4.17
CA THR A 282 -16.39 28.73 -4.09
C THR A 282 -15.30 29.55 -4.77
N LEU A 283 -14.03 29.20 -4.53
CA LEU A 283 -12.88 29.84 -5.17
C LEU A 283 -12.96 29.70 -6.69
N GLN A 284 -13.12 28.50 -7.24
CA GLN A 284 -13.18 28.30 -8.69
C GLN A 284 -14.42 28.92 -9.34
N ARG A 285 -15.53 29.00 -8.60
CA ARG A 285 -16.71 29.77 -9.01
C ARG A 285 -16.38 31.26 -9.09
N GLY A 286 -15.72 31.80 -8.05
CA GLY A 286 -15.24 33.17 -7.99
C GLY A 286 -14.26 33.55 -9.10
N GLN A 287 -13.35 32.64 -9.48
CA GLN A 287 -12.43 32.82 -10.62
C GLN A 287 -13.16 33.05 -11.95
N LEU A 288 -14.24 32.30 -12.18
CA LEU A 288 -15.06 32.48 -13.38
C LEU A 288 -15.92 33.76 -13.28
N ASP A 289 -16.43 34.05 -12.09
CA ASP A 289 -17.27 35.22 -11.83
C ASP A 289 -16.47 36.54 -11.89
N SER A 290 -15.15 36.50 -11.68
CA SER A 290 -14.25 37.67 -11.76
C SER A 290 -14.19 38.32 -13.14
N GLY A 291 -14.61 37.61 -14.19
CA GLY A 291 -14.74 38.14 -15.53
C GLY A 291 -16.13 38.73 -15.84
N TYR A 292 -17.09 38.68 -14.91
CA TYR A 292 -18.46 39.08 -15.17
C TYR A 292 -18.61 40.59 -15.35
N ASP A 293 -18.30 41.41 -14.33
CA ASP A 293 -18.48 42.86 -14.35
C ASP A 293 -17.10 43.54 -14.35
N ARG A 294 -16.77 44.22 -15.45
CA ARG A 294 -15.48 44.91 -15.64
C ARG A 294 -15.70 46.28 -16.23
N ILE A 295 -14.92 47.25 -15.80
CA ILE A 295 -15.02 48.62 -16.31
C ILE A 295 -13.69 49.00 -16.94
N HIS A 296 -13.74 49.37 -18.22
CA HIS A 296 -12.62 49.93 -18.96
C HIS A 296 -12.71 51.47 -18.93
N ALA A 297 -11.62 52.13 -18.52
CA ALA A 297 -11.58 53.58 -18.46
C ALA A 297 -10.23 54.13 -18.92
N LYS A 298 -10.21 55.44 -19.21
CA LYS A 298 -9.00 56.18 -19.57
C LYS A 298 -8.94 57.48 -18.79
N THR A 299 -7.75 57.92 -18.41
CA THR A 299 -7.53 59.19 -17.70
C THR A 299 -6.15 59.76 -17.99
N GLN A 300 -5.96 61.04 -17.69
CA GLN A 300 -4.63 61.67 -17.64
C GLN A 300 -4.08 61.75 -16.21
N SER A 301 -4.84 61.30 -15.21
CA SER A 301 -4.38 61.26 -13.82
C SER A 301 -3.28 60.21 -13.64
N ALA A 302 -2.20 60.60 -12.97
CA ALA A 302 -1.08 59.73 -12.64
C ALA A 302 -1.15 59.17 -11.20
N ASP A 303 -2.27 59.39 -10.51
CA ASP A 303 -2.49 59.07 -9.10
C ASP A 303 -3.03 57.64 -8.87
N LEU A 304 -3.12 56.81 -9.92
CA LEU A 304 -3.72 55.47 -9.86
C LEU A 304 -2.66 54.36 -9.85
N CYS A 305 -2.82 53.32 -9.04
CA CYS A 305 -2.05 52.07 -9.13
C CYS A 305 -2.97 50.84 -9.04
N VAL A 306 -2.47 49.67 -9.44
CA VAL A 306 -3.22 48.42 -9.25
C VAL A 306 -3.30 48.05 -7.77
N GLY A 307 -4.42 47.47 -7.34
CA GLY A 307 -4.67 47.21 -5.93
C GLY A 307 -5.14 48.43 -5.13
N GLN A 308 -5.36 49.57 -5.79
CA GLN A 308 -5.95 50.78 -5.19
C GLN A 308 -7.44 50.87 -5.56
N TYR A 309 -8.24 51.41 -4.65
CA TYR A 309 -9.60 51.80 -4.97
C TYR A 309 -9.64 53.15 -5.69
N LEU A 310 -10.51 53.24 -6.69
CA LEU A 310 -10.92 54.44 -7.40
C LEU A 310 -12.36 54.75 -7.00
N LYS A 311 -12.62 55.94 -6.47
CA LYS A 311 -13.95 56.49 -6.29
C LYS A 311 -14.35 57.31 -7.51
N LEU A 312 -15.41 56.88 -8.18
CA LEU A 312 -16.09 57.67 -9.20
C LEU A 312 -17.10 58.60 -8.50
N ALA A 313 -16.73 59.88 -8.34
CA ALA A 313 -17.50 60.84 -7.54
C ALA A 313 -18.68 61.48 -8.29
N ALA A 314 -18.56 61.66 -9.61
CA ALA A 314 -19.61 62.19 -10.45
C ALA A 314 -19.67 61.44 -11.78
N HIS A 315 -20.86 60.99 -12.18
CA HIS A 315 -21.09 60.35 -13.47
C HIS A 315 -22.45 60.80 -14.04
N SER A 316 -22.59 60.80 -15.37
CA SER A 316 -23.86 61.19 -16.03
C SER A 316 -25.01 60.22 -15.74
N ASP A 317 -24.67 59.00 -15.36
CA ASP A 317 -25.56 57.99 -14.76
C ASP A 317 -25.11 57.74 -13.31
N SER A 318 -25.93 58.16 -12.34
CA SER A 318 -25.60 58.05 -10.92
C SER A 318 -25.49 56.60 -10.41
N ALA A 319 -25.96 55.61 -11.18
CA ALA A 319 -25.79 54.19 -10.82
C ALA A 319 -24.33 53.71 -10.97
N GLU A 320 -23.51 54.46 -11.70
CA GLU A 320 -22.08 54.19 -11.87
C GLU A 320 -21.22 54.87 -10.79
N GLU A 321 -21.77 55.80 -10.00
CA GLU A 321 -21.03 56.40 -8.88
C GLU A 321 -20.76 55.36 -7.79
N GLY A 322 -19.52 55.28 -7.33
CA GLY A 322 -19.11 54.25 -6.38
C GLY A 322 -17.61 54.03 -6.31
N ASN A 323 -17.21 52.98 -5.61
CA ASN A 323 -15.81 52.58 -5.46
C ASN A 323 -15.53 51.37 -6.36
N TYR A 324 -14.36 51.38 -6.98
CA TYR A 324 -13.92 50.37 -7.93
C TYR A 324 -12.47 49.99 -7.68
N LEU A 325 -12.15 48.71 -7.59
CA LEU A 325 -10.79 48.23 -7.44
C LEU A 325 -10.07 48.25 -8.79
N VAL A 326 -8.96 48.98 -8.91
CA VAL A 326 -8.12 48.97 -10.12
C VAL A 326 -7.35 47.65 -10.20
N THR A 327 -7.68 46.84 -11.20
CA THR A 327 -7.11 45.49 -11.40
C THR A 327 -6.02 45.44 -12.46
N GLU A 328 -6.09 46.34 -13.44
CA GLU A 328 -5.14 46.49 -14.54
C GLU A 328 -4.92 47.98 -14.80
N LEU A 329 -3.68 48.34 -15.12
CA LEU A 329 -3.30 49.71 -15.41
C LEU A 329 -2.16 49.76 -16.43
N HIS A 330 -2.34 50.57 -17.46
CA HIS A 330 -1.33 50.83 -18.47
C HIS A 330 -1.09 52.32 -18.59
N TYR A 331 0.11 52.77 -18.23
CA TYR A 331 0.54 54.15 -18.38
C TYR A 331 1.43 54.35 -19.60
N GLN A 332 1.25 55.51 -20.22
CA GLN A 332 2.18 56.13 -21.17
C GLN A 332 2.53 57.52 -20.66
N PHE A 333 3.80 57.73 -20.36
CA PHE A 333 4.36 59.02 -19.99
C PHE A 333 5.33 59.49 -21.07
N GLU A 334 5.23 60.76 -21.45
CA GLU A 334 6.10 61.36 -22.47
C GLU A 334 6.59 62.74 -22.02
N ASN A 335 7.90 62.95 -22.13
CA ASN A 335 8.51 64.26 -22.02
C ASN A 335 8.29 65.02 -23.33
N GLN A 336 7.43 66.03 -23.30
CA GLN A 336 7.14 66.88 -24.46
C GLN A 336 8.12 68.06 -24.57
N LYS A 337 8.23 68.62 -25.77
CA LYS A 337 9.07 69.81 -26.01
C LYS A 337 8.52 71.01 -25.22
N GLY A 338 9.43 71.76 -24.57
CA GLY A 338 9.09 72.99 -23.85
C GLY A 338 8.76 72.77 -22.37
N ASN A 339 9.36 71.77 -21.72
CA ASN A 339 9.10 71.39 -20.32
C ASN A 339 7.63 71.05 -20.06
N ALA A 340 7.01 70.34 -21.00
CA ALA A 340 5.66 69.82 -20.85
C ALA A 340 5.71 68.30 -20.64
N PHE A 341 4.75 67.78 -19.88
CA PHE A 341 4.64 66.38 -19.51
C PHE A 341 3.23 65.90 -19.82
N SER A 342 3.10 64.73 -20.46
CA SER A 342 1.80 64.08 -20.63
C SER A 342 1.81 62.71 -20.00
N ALA A 343 0.73 62.41 -19.27
CA ALA A 343 0.40 61.09 -18.76
C ALA A 343 -0.93 60.65 -19.38
N GLN A 344 -0.98 59.42 -19.87
CA GLN A 344 -2.21 58.76 -20.30
C GLN A 344 -2.26 57.39 -19.63
N ALA A 345 -3.36 57.11 -18.94
CA ALA A 345 -3.64 55.83 -18.31
C ALA A 345 -4.82 55.16 -19.03
N GLU A 346 -4.69 53.85 -19.28
CA GLU A 346 -5.81 52.96 -19.55
C GLU A 346 -5.93 52.00 -18.38
N LEU A 347 -7.13 51.85 -17.81
CA LEU A 347 -7.35 51.03 -16.62
C LEU A 347 -8.50 50.07 -16.81
N VAL A 348 -8.43 48.96 -16.09
CA VAL A 348 -9.58 48.08 -15.87
C VAL A 348 -9.83 47.94 -14.38
N CYS A 349 -11.05 48.23 -13.96
CA CYS A 349 -11.48 48.08 -12.58
C CYS A 349 -12.72 47.18 -12.46
N VAL A 350 -12.97 46.74 -11.23
CA VAL A 350 -14.17 45.96 -10.85
C VAL A 350 -14.88 46.67 -9.70
N PRO A 351 -16.21 46.55 -9.56
CA PRO A 351 -16.93 47.12 -8.43
C PRO A 351 -16.40 46.62 -7.07
N GLU A 352 -16.47 47.44 -6.02
CA GLU A 352 -16.02 47.08 -4.66
C GLU A 352 -16.68 45.82 -4.10
N ASP A 353 -17.94 45.54 -4.46
CA ASP A 353 -18.68 44.36 -4.01
C ASP A 353 -18.35 43.08 -4.80
N GLN A 354 -17.57 43.19 -5.89
CA GLN A 354 -17.05 42.05 -6.63
C GLN A 354 -15.72 41.57 -6.06
N VAL A 355 -15.71 40.34 -5.54
CA VAL A 355 -14.46 39.66 -5.19
C VAL A 355 -13.75 39.24 -6.48
N PHE A 356 -12.63 39.89 -6.77
CA PHE A 356 -11.74 39.51 -7.85
C PHE A 356 -10.87 38.33 -7.41
N TYR A 357 -10.78 37.25 -8.16
CA TYR A 357 -9.96 36.08 -7.84
C TYR A 357 -8.80 35.94 -8.83
N PRO A 358 -7.64 35.41 -8.41
CA PRO A 358 -6.55 35.11 -9.34
C PRO A 358 -7.01 34.11 -10.42
N PRO A 359 -6.69 34.33 -11.71
CA PRO A 359 -7.11 33.42 -12.77
C PRO A 359 -6.47 32.04 -12.60
N ALA A 360 -7.28 30.99 -12.81
CA ALA A 360 -6.82 29.60 -12.73
C ALA A 360 -5.64 29.34 -13.69
N LYS A 361 -4.60 28.67 -13.18
CA LYS A 361 -3.44 28.24 -13.98
C LYS A 361 -3.53 26.74 -14.23
N ALA A 362 -3.12 26.31 -15.42
CA ALA A 362 -3.06 24.88 -15.75
C ALA A 362 -1.98 24.19 -14.92
N ARG A 363 -2.28 23.01 -14.39
CA ARG A 363 -1.29 22.15 -13.74
C ARG A 363 -0.40 21.46 -14.77
N PRO A 364 0.86 21.14 -14.42
CA PRO A 364 1.67 20.22 -15.21
C PRO A 364 1.01 18.83 -15.19
N VAL A 365 1.05 18.15 -16.33
CA VAL A 365 0.47 16.82 -16.49
C VAL A 365 1.57 15.79 -16.76
N LEU A 366 1.66 14.78 -15.90
CA LEU A 366 2.55 13.64 -16.05
C LEU A 366 1.87 12.55 -16.88
N HIS A 367 2.21 12.47 -18.16
CA HIS A 367 1.57 11.53 -19.10
C HIS A 367 2.10 10.08 -19.01
N GLY A 368 3.20 9.82 -18.31
CA GLY A 368 3.89 8.53 -18.31
C GLY A 368 4.23 8.02 -16.92
N LEU A 369 4.78 6.80 -16.88
CA LEU A 369 5.31 6.21 -15.66
C LEU A 369 6.65 6.85 -15.30
N GLN A 370 6.88 7.06 -14.01
CA GLN A 370 8.17 7.40 -13.45
C GLN A 370 8.70 6.21 -12.65
N SER A 371 10.00 5.95 -12.70
CA SER A 371 10.63 5.02 -11.77
C SER A 371 10.94 5.74 -10.46
N ALA A 372 10.80 5.03 -9.35
CA ALA A 372 11.17 5.48 -8.02
C ALA A 372 11.71 4.30 -7.20
N VAL A 373 12.41 4.59 -6.11
CA VAL A 373 12.89 3.58 -5.17
C VAL A 373 12.04 3.64 -3.91
N VAL A 374 11.61 2.49 -3.38
CA VAL A 374 10.91 2.47 -2.09
C VAL A 374 11.86 2.92 -0.98
N ALA A 375 11.44 3.92 -0.22
CA ALA A 375 12.19 4.48 0.89
C ALA A 375 11.95 3.68 2.18
N GLY A 376 12.96 3.62 3.04
CA GLY A 376 12.86 3.05 4.39
C GLY A 376 14.18 3.12 5.15
N SER A 377 14.10 2.99 6.47
CA SER A 377 15.22 3.21 7.40
C SER A 377 16.32 2.16 7.25
N THR A 378 15.93 0.93 6.90
CA THR A 378 16.81 -0.22 6.66
C THR A 378 16.45 -0.86 5.34
N GLU A 379 17.43 -1.21 4.51
CA GLU A 379 17.17 -1.91 3.26
C GLU A 379 16.41 -3.22 3.49
N SER A 380 15.49 -3.54 2.58
CA SER A 380 14.70 -4.78 2.57
C SER A 380 13.74 -4.99 3.75
N GLU A 381 13.62 -4.05 4.70
CA GLU A 381 12.59 -4.08 5.74
C GLU A 381 11.21 -3.66 5.18
N PRO A 382 10.11 -4.18 5.74
CA PRO A 382 8.77 -3.68 5.43
C PRO A 382 8.65 -2.19 5.75
N ALA A 383 8.51 -1.36 4.72
CA ALA A 383 8.36 0.09 4.83
C ALA A 383 6.94 0.50 4.40
N SER A 384 5.93 -0.09 5.04
CA SER A 384 4.52 0.11 4.71
C SER A 384 3.65 0.47 5.91
N ASP A 385 2.60 1.26 5.67
CA ASP A 385 1.59 1.57 6.69
C ASP A 385 0.48 0.50 6.79
N THR A 386 -0.49 0.71 7.69
CA THR A 386 -1.63 -0.20 7.90
C THR A 386 -2.57 -0.31 6.70
N SER A 387 -2.47 0.59 5.73
CA SER A 387 -3.24 0.57 4.48
C SER A 387 -2.47 -0.07 3.32
N GLY A 388 -1.25 -0.58 3.57
CA GLY A 388 -0.38 -1.16 2.54
C GLY A 388 0.21 -0.12 1.58
N ARG A 389 0.28 1.15 2.00
CA ARG A 389 0.98 2.22 1.27
C ARG A 389 2.46 2.18 1.59
N VAL A 390 3.30 2.67 0.70
CA VAL A 390 4.76 2.77 0.87
C VAL A 390 5.22 4.21 0.67
N ARG A 391 6.39 4.55 1.21
CA ARG A 391 7.10 5.78 0.80
C ARG A 391 8.05 5.47 -0.34
N ILE A 392 8.22 6.42 -1.24
CA ILE A 392 9.05 6.32 -2.43
C ILE A 392 9.99 7.51 -2.50
N LYS A 393 11.08 7.37 -3.23
CA LYS A 393 11.97 8.46 -3.60
C LYS A 393 12.10 8.47 -5.11
N PHE A 394 11.71 9.59 -5.74
CA PHE A 394 11.95 9.78 -7.16
C PHE A 394 13.44 10.07 -7.43
N HIS A 395 13.91 9.75 -8.62
CA HIS A 395 15.32 9.95 -8.99
C HIS A 395 15.74 11.43 -9.06
N TRP A 396 14.76 12.33 -9.22
CA TRP A 396 14.95 13.78 -9.25
C TRP A 396 14.66 14.46 -7.90
N ASP A 397 14.32 13.67 -6.87
CA ASP A 397 14.11 14.17 -5.53
C ASP A 397 15.45 14.19 -4.76
N ASP A 398 15.88 15.38 -4.35
CA ASP A 398 17.14 15.60 -3.65
C ASP A 398 17.04 15.34 -2.14
N GLU A 399 15.83 15.19 -1.58
CA GLU A 399 15.63 14.89 -0.16
C GLU A 399 16.21 13.52 0.23
N THR A 400 16.70 13.40 1.46
CA THR A 400 17.33 12.16 1.95
C THR A 400 16.66 11.63 3.22
N GLY A 401 16.63 10.30 3.38
CA GLY A 401 16.05 9.62 4.54
C GLY A 401 14.55 9.32 4.43
N ASP A 402 13.92 9.06 5.59
CA ASP A 402 12.54 8.54 5.68
C ASP A 402 11.44 9.58 5.36
N LYS A 403 11.82 10.81 5.00
CA LYS A 403 10.91 11.92 4.65
C LYS A 403 10.80 12.18 3.15
N THR A 404 11.20 11.23 2.31
CA THR A 404 11.33 11.40 0.84
C THR A 404 10.00 11.47 0.07
N SER A 405 8.92 10.87 0.55
CA SER A 405 7.57 11.13 -0.01
C SER A 405 6.44 10.92 0.99
N CYS A 406 5.23 11.35 0.57
CA CYS A 406 3.98 10.96 1.21
C CYS A 406 3.75 9.44 1.10
N TRP A 407 2.69 8.96 1.75
CA TRP A 407 2.27 7.56 1.65
C TRP A 407 1.58 7.29 0.30
N VAL A 408 2.24 6.49 -0.54
CA VAL A 408 1.79 6.17 -1.90
C VAL A 408 1.12 4.80 -1.92
N ARG A 409 -0.09 4.73 -2.52
CA ARG A 409 -0.81 3.45 -2.70
C ARG A 409 -0.10 2.53 -3.68
N VAL A 410 -0.15 1.23 -3.41
CA VAL A 410 0.42 0.19 -4.26
C VAL A 410 -0.71 -0.61 -4.91
N ALA A 411 -0.74 -0.64 -6.24
CA ALA A 411 -1.65 -1.48 -7.00
C ALA A 411 -1.36 -2.96 -6.71
N GLN A 412 -2.41 -3.71 -6.41
CA GLN A 412 -2.34 -5.15 -6.14
C GLN A 412 -3.04 -5.93 -7.25
N GLY A 413 -2.62 -7.17 -7.49
CA GLY A 413 -3.26 -8.04 -8.48
C GLY A 413 -4.75 -8.33 -8.18
N MET A 414 -5.13 -8.32 -6.90
CA MET A 414 -6.52 -8.41 -6.44
C MET A 414 -6.64 -7.76 -5.07
N ALA A 415 -7.60 -6.84 -4.88
CA ALA A 415 -7.83 -6.15 -3.61
C ALA A 415 -9.33 -6.12 -3.27
N GLY A 416 -9.80 -7.13 -2.54
CA GLY A 416 -11.16 -7.23 -2.02
C GLY A 416 -11.27 -6.80 -0.56
N SER A 417 -12.50 -6.76 -0.02
CA SER A 417 -12.74 -6.42 1.39
C SER A 417 -12.25 -7.54 2.32
N GLY A 418 -10.98 -7.46 2.74
CA GLY A 418 -10.35 -8.43 3.63
C GLY A 418 -9.80 -9.69 2.94
N TYR A 419 -9.67 -9.68 1.61
CA TYR A 419 -9.11 -10.78 0.83
C TYR A 419 -8.43 -10.26 -0.44
N GLY A 420 -7.48 -11.01 -1.00
CA GLY A 420 -6.79 -10.62 -2.24
C GLY A 420 -5.32 -11.06 -2.27
N MET A 421 -4.55 -10.43 -3.16
CA MET A 421 -3.10 -10.58 -3.26
C MET A 421 -2.44 -9.36 -2.62
N GLN A 422 -1.44 -9.57 -1.76
CA GLN A 422 -0.71 -8.48 -1.12
C GLN A 422 0.79 -8.71 -1.25
N PHE A 423 1.39 -8.02 -2.22
CA PHE A 423 2.84 -7.95 -2.40
C PHE A 423 3.27 -6.50 -2.28
N LEU A 424 3.84 -6.15 -1.14
CA LEU A 424 4.32 -4.80 -0.89
C LEU A 424 5.81 -4.72 -1.22
N PRO A 425 6.21 -3.76 -2.07
CA PRO A 425 7.62 -3.55 -2.35
C PRO A 425 8.31 -3.03 -1.08
N ARG A 426 9.58 -3.38 -0.90
CA ARG A 426 10.38 -3.10 0.30
C ARG A 426 11.45 -2.06 0.03
N ALA A 427 11.99 -1.46 1.09
CA ALA A 427 13.03 -0.45 0.98
C ALA A 427 14.18 -0.90 0.06
N GLY A 428 14.55 -0.03 -0.89
CA GLY A 428 15.57 -0.31 -1.91
C GLY A 428 15.05 -0.99 -3.20
N GLN A 429 13.79 -1.40 -3.25
CA GLN A 429 13.19 -1.96 -4.47
C GLN A 429 12.72 -0.86 -5.42
N GLU A 430 12.91 -1.09 -6.72
CA GLU A 430 12.49 -0.16 -7.77
C GLU A 430 11.03 -0.42 -8.18
N VAL A 431 10.26 0.66 -8.25
CA VAL A 431 8.84 0.66 -8.55
C VAL A 431 8.52 1.61 -9.70
N LEU A 432 7.47 1.30 -10.44
CA LEU A 432 6.89 2.19 -11.45
C LEU A 432 5.70 2.91 -10.84
N VAL A 433 5.68 4.23 -10.98
CA VAL A 433 4.71 5.15 -10.41
C VAL A 433 3.92 5.80 -11.53
N SER A 434 2.60 5.66 -11.48
CA SER A 434 1.66 6.41 -12.31
C SER A 434 1.05 7.54 -11.49
N PHE A 435 0.48 8.53 -12.17
CA PHE A 435 -0.14 9.69 -11.55
C PHE A 435 -1.63 9.69 -11.91
N ILE A 436 -2.52 9.75 -10.92
CA ILE A 436 -3.96 9.71 -11.17
C ILE A 436 -4.36 10.94 -11.99
N ASN A 437 -4.89 10.72 -13.20
CA ASN A 437 -5.18 11.77 -14.19
C ASN A 437 -3.97 12.65 -14.57
N GLY A 438 -2.75 12.13 -14.36
CA GLY A 438 -1.51 12.85 -14.60
C GLY A 438 -1.19 13.94 -13.56
N ASP A 439 -1.90 13.99 -12.43
CA ASP A 439 -1.65 14.96 -11.36
C ASP A 439 -0.39 14.57 -10.56
N PRO A 440 0.70 15.38 -10.58
CA PRO A 440 1.93 15.06 -9.87
C PRO A 440 1.76 14.88 -8.36
N ASP A 441 0.72 15.47 -7.78
CA ASP A 441 0.40 15.36 -6.35
C ASP A 441 -0.28 14.01 -6.01
N GLN A 442 -0.66 13.19 -7.00
CA GLN A 442 -1.39 11.94 -6.81
C GLN A 442 -0.66 10.71 -7.37
N PRO A 443 0.53 10.36 -6.84
CA PRO A 443 1.26 9.17 -7.25
C PRO A 443 0.55 7.88 -6.79
N VAL A 444 0.69 6.82 -7.59
CA VAL A 444 0.30 5.44 -7.28
C VAL A 444 1.33 4.50 -7.86
N VAL A 445 1.88 3.61 -7.05
CA VAL A 445 2.75 2.52 -7.53
C VAL A 445 1.89 1.53 -8.30
N VAL A 446 2.24 1.24 -9.55
CA VAL A 446 1.49 0.34 -10.43
C VAL A 446 2.22 -0.95 -10.77
N ALA A 447 3.55 -0.98 -10.59
CA ALA A 447 4.37 -2.16 -10.82
C ALA A 447 5.70 -2.08 -10.07
N SER A 448 6.45 -3.19 -10.08
CA SER A 448 7.85 -3.27 -9.64
C SER A 448 8.69 -3.82 -10.78
N VAL A 449 9.96 -3.39 -10.86
CA VAL A 449 10.88 -3.84 -11.91
C VAL A 449 12.18 -4.34 -11.30
N TYR A 450 12.76 -5.36 -11.93
CA TYR A 450 14.09 -5.83 -11.60
C TYR A 450 15.16 -4.93 -12.22
N ASN A 451 16.31 -4.84 -11.57
CA ASN A 451 17.46 -4.05 -12.00
C ASN A 451 18.78 -4.75 -11.63
N SER A 452 19.92 -4.06 -11.80
CA SER A 452 21.24 -4.64 -11.53
C SER A 452 21.47 -5.05 -10.08
N THR A 453 20.75 -4.43 -9.13
CA THR A 453 20.82 -4.75 -7.70
C THR A 453 19.77 -5.78 -7.33
N ASN A 454 18.53 -5.57 -7.74
CA ASN A 454 17.40 -6.47 -7.53
C ASN A 454 17.20 -7.33 -8.78
N THR A 455 17.91 -8.45 -8.87
CA THR A 455 17.83 -9.36 -10.02
C THR A 455 16.57 -10.23 -9.98
N PRO A 456 16.07 -10.71 -11.13
CA PRO A 456 14.95 -11.65 -11.17
C PRO A 456 15.29 -12.96 -10.45
N PRO A 457 14.30 -13.66 -9.87
CA PRO A 457 14.51 -14.90 -9.10
C PRO A 457 15.08 -16.06 -9.94
N TYR A 458 14.89 -16.03 -11.26
CA TYR A 458 15.33 -17.05 -12.21
C TYR A 458 16.18 -16.41 -13.33
N PRO A 459 17.41 -15.94 -13.03
CA PRO A 459 18.20 -15.13 -13.95
C PRO A 459 18.94 -15.98 -14.99
N THR A 460 18.21 -16.80 -15.75
CA THR A 460 18.73 -17.64 -16.84
C THR A 460 18.13 -17.19 -18.16
N GLU A 461 18.96 -17.10 -19.21
CA GLU A 461 18.49 -16.76 -20.55
C GLU A 461 17.52 -17.83 -21.06
N ASN A 462 16.40 -17.40 -21.67
CA ASN A 462 15.34 -18.30 -22.17
C ASN A 462 14.83 -19.29 -21.11
N THR A 463 14.80 -18.87 -19.84
CA THR A 463 14.25 -19.70 -18.76
C THR A 463 12.78 -20.05 -19.01
N THR A 464 12.42 -21.30 -18.69
CA THR A 464 11.05 -21.80 -18.61
C THR A 464 10.50 -21.73 -17.19
N GLU A 465 11.30 -21.23 -16.23
CA GLU A 465 10.91 -21.08 -14.83
C GLU A 465 10.08 -19.80 -14.63
N SER A 466 8.96 -19.93 -13.94
CA SER A 466 8.11 -18.82 -13.51
C SER A 466 7.56 -19.09 -12.11
N GLY A 467 7.18 -18.05 -11.35
CA GLY A 467 6.68 -18.29 -10.00
C GLY A 467 6.71 -17.08 -9.07
N VAL A 468 6.44 -17.36 -7.80
CA VAL A 468 6.48 -16.40 -6.70
C VAL A 468 7.50 -16.90 -5.67
N LYS A 469 8.57 -16.12 -5.50
CA LYS A 469 9.63 -16.38 -4.52
C LYS A 469 9.69 -15.24 -3.52
N THR A 470 9.53 -15.55 -2.24
CA THR A 470 9.52 -14.55 -1.16
C THR A 470 10.60 -14.87 -0.12
N LYS A 471 11.30 -13.84 0.34
CA LYS A 471 12.40 -13.97 1.31
C LYS A 471 12.58 -12.68 2.10
N LEU A 472 12.85 -12.77 3.39
CA LEU A 472 13.37 -11.65 4.19
C LEU A 472 14.85 -11.88 4.50
N ALA A 473 15.15 -13.00 5.15
CA ALA A 473 16.50 -13.51 5.38
C ALA A 473 16.49 -15.05 5.34
N GLY A 474 17.64 -15.69 5.11
CA GLY A 474 17.75 -17.16 5.11
C GLY A 474 17.06 -17.85 3.92
N GLU A 475 16.36 -18.94 4.18
CA GLU A 475 15.61 -19.71 3.18
C GLU A 475 14.36 -18.97 2.68
N SER A 476 13.95 -19.22 1.43
CA SER A 476 12.79 -18.60 0.80
C SER A 476 11.55 -19.48 0.85
N ASN A 477 10.36 -18.86 0.89
CA ASN A 477 9.15 -19.56 0.45
C ASN A 477 9.02 -19.43 -1.06
N GLU A 478 8.63 -20.50 -1.73
CA GLU A 478 8.62 -20.55 -3.20
C GLU A 478 7.48 -21.39 -3.76
N LEU A 479 6.77 -20.83 -4.73
CA LEU A 479 5.91 -21.54 -5.67
C LEU A 479 6.50 -21.32 -7.06
N ARG A 480 7.04 -22.37 -7.67
CA ARG A 480 7.72 -22.31 -8.98
C ARG A 480 7.15 -23.33 -9.94
N PHE A 481 6.95 -22.90 -11.18
CA PHE A 481 6.60 -23.69 -12.34
C PHE A 481 7.83 -23.73 -13.25
N ASP A 482 8.20 -24.91 -13.74
CA ASP A 482 9.16 -25.07 -14.84
C ASP A 482 8.45 -25.79 -15.99
N ASP A 483 8.26 -25.08 -17.11
CA ASP A 483 7.59 -25.59 -18.30
C ASP A 483 8.57 -26.22 -19.31
N LYS A 484 9.76 -26.62 -18.85
CA LYS A 484 10.74 -27.28 -19.69
C LYS A 484 10.22 -28.64 -20.16
N LYS A 485 10.08 -28.77 -21.47
CA LYS A 485 9.60 -30.00 -22.12
C LYS A 485 10.28 -31.27 -21.57
N ASP A 486 9.48 -32.27 -21.24
CA ASP A 486 9.87 -33.58 -20.71
C ASP A 486 10.55 -33.51 -19.32
N ASN A 487 10.56 -32.34 -18.68
CA ASN A 487 11.15 -32.06 -17.36
C ASN A 487 10.28 -31.07 -16.58
N GLU A 488 8.98 -31.08 -16.80
CA GLU A 488 8.04 -30.15 -16.19
C GLU A 488 8.02 -30.34 -14.66
N LEU A 489 8.02 -29.23 -13.91
CA LEU A 489 8.07 -29.27 -12.45
C LEU A 489 7.16 -28.22 -11.82
N LEU A 490 6.28 -28.66 -10.92
CA LEU A 490 5.66 -27.80 -9.92
C LEU A 490 6.43 -27.96 -8.61
N TYR A 491 7.07 -26.89 -8.16
CA TYR A 491 7.86 -26.87 -6.94
C TYR A 491 7.20 -25.99 -5.88
N LEU A 492 6.92 -26.58 -4.72
CA LEU A 492 6.41 -25.89 -3.55
C LEU A 492 7.41 -26.05 -2.41
N HIS A 493 7.90 -24.93 -1.87
CA HIS A 493 8.88 -24.92 -0.78
C HIS A 493 8.43 -23.98 0.33
N ALA A 494 8.38 -24.52 1.55
CA ALA A 494 8.19 -23.77 2.77
C ALA A 494 9.51 -23.65 3.51
N ALA A 495 9.92 -22.41 3.84
CA ALA A 495 11.18 -22.17 4.55
C ALA A 495 11.19 -22.70 5.99
N LYS A 496 10.02 -23.00 6.57
CA LYS A 496 9.89 -23.48 7.95
C LYS A 496 8.71 -24.43 8.15
N ASP A 497 7.49 -23.89 8.27
CA ASP A 497 6.28 -24.65 8.57
C ASP A 497 5.36 -24.64 7.33
N PHE A 498 4.77 -25.79 6.99
CA PHE A 498 3.76 -25.91 5.94
C PHE A 498 2.48 -26.51 6.54
N THR A 499 1.36 -25.80 6.40
CA THR A 499 0.05 -26.25 6.86
C THR A 499 -0.91 -26.30 5.67
N SER A 500 -1.64 -27.40 5.54
CA SER A 500 -2.70 -27.57 4.55
C SER A 500 -4.00 -27.90 5.27
N ASP A 501 -4.98 -27.00 5.20
CA ASP A 501 -6.31 -27.16 5.79
C ASP A 501 -7.35 -27.27 4.67
N VAL A 502 -8.08 -28.38 4.62
CA VAL A 502 -9.05 -28.69 3.56
C VAL A 502 -10.41 -28.95 4.20
N VAL A 503 -11.34 -28.03 3.98
CA VAL A 503 -12.65 -28.00 4.67
C VAL A 503 -13.56 -29.17 4.28
N ASN A 504 -13.42 -29.69 3.06
CA ASN A 504 -14.29 -30.75 2.54
C ASN A 504 -13.49 -31.98 2.11
N ASP A 505 -13.06 -32.04 0.86
CA ASP A 505 -12.41 -33.23 0.30
C ASP A 505 -11.02 -32.89 -0.24
N HIS A 506 -10.03 -33.74 0.06
CA HIS A 506 -8.71 -33.74 -0.57
C HIS A 506 -8.55 -35.02 -1.39
N SER A 507 -8.15 -34.88 -2.66
CA SER A 507 -7.87 -36.00 -3.55
C SER A 507 -6.50 -35.85 -4.19
N GLU A 508 -5.67 -36.89 -4.10
CA GLU A 508 -4.36 -36.95 -4.74
C GLU A 508 -4.28 -38.16 -5.69
N THR A 509 -3.69 -37.98 -6.87
CA THR A 509 -3.45 -39.06 -7.83
C THR A 509 -2.08 -38.86 -8.44
N VAL A 510 -1.19 -39.83 -8.23
CA VAL A 510 0.18 -39.83 -8.74
C VAL A 510 0.29 -40.85 -9.86
N GLY A 511 0.61 -40.39 -11.08
CA GLY A 511 0.76 -41.27 -12.23
C GLY A 511 2.07 -42.08 -12.24
N GLY A 512 3.06 -41.62 -11.48
CA GLY A 512 4.36 -42.28 -11.28
C GLY A 512 4.53 -42.79 -9.85
N GLU A 513 5.59 -42.35 -9.18
CA GLU A 513 5.94 -42.76 -7.82
C GLU A 513 5.67 -41.64 -6.81
N MET A 514 5.20 -42.00 -5.61
CA MET A 514 5.09 -41.11 -4.46
C MET A 514 6.09 -41.54 -3.39
N THR A 515 6.94 -40.62 -2.94
CA THR A 515 7.86 -40.84 -1.82
C THR A 515 7.52 -39.86 -0.70
N LEU A 516 7.21 -40.37 0.49
CA LEU A 516 6.99 -39.58 1.71
C LEU A 516 8.11 -39.86 2.72
N ALA A 517 8.92 -38.86 3.02
CA ALA A 517 10.00 -38.95 4.00
C ALA A 517 9.77 -37.99 5.16
N VAL A 518 9.58 -38.53 6.37
CA VAL A 518 9.38 -37.75 7.61
C VAL A 518 10.51 -38.09 8.58
N THR A 519 11.37 -37.12 8.88
CA THR A 519 12.58 -37.37 9.70
C THR A 519 12.32 -37.42 11.21
N LYS A 520 11.11 -37.06 11.64
CA LYS A 520 10.68 -37.10 13.03
C LYS A 520 9.45 -38.00 13.17
N ASN A 521 8.28 -37.42 13.38
CA ASN A 521 7.05 -38.17 13.66
C ASN A 521 6.04 -37.96 12.54
N LEU A 522 5.40 -39.04 12.09
CA LEU A 522 4.18 -39.02 11.30
C LEU A 522 3.03 -39.47 12.20
N THR A 523 1.96 -38.68 12.26
CA THR A 523 0.74 -39.01 12.98
C THR A 523 -0.43 -38.86 12.03
N GLU A 524 -1.21 -39.93 11.87
CA GLU A 524 -2.44 -39.94 11.09
C GLU A 524 -3.61 -40.27 12.02
N SER A 525 -4.66 -39.45 11.99
CA SER A 525 -5.87 -39.65 12.79
C SER A 525 -7.08 -39.63 11.85
N ILE A 526 -7.80 -40.74 11.78
CA ILE A 526 -8.95 -40.93 10.90
C ILE A 526 -10.14 -41.33 11.77
N GLU A 527 -11.22 -40.55 11.73
CA GLU A 527 -12.38 -40.77 12.63
C GLU A 527 -13.29 -41.92 12.20
N GLN A 528 -13.34 -42.22 10.90
CA GLN A 528 -14.24 -43.24 10.35
C GLN A 528 -13.46 -44.47 9.88
N SER A 529 -12.93 -44.44 8.66
CA SER A 529 -12.30 -45.61 8.04
C SER A 529 -10.99 -45.24 7.36
N HIS A 530 -9.93 -46.01 7.64
CA HIS A 530 -8.67 -45.97 6.91
C HIS A 530 -8.55 -47.25 6.06
N SER A 531 -8.37 -47.10 4.75
CA SER A 531 -8.23 -48.23 3.81
C SER A 531 -6.92 -48.10 3.05
N LEU A 532 -6.06 -49.11 3.19
CA LEU A 532 -4.81 -49.22 2.45
C LEU A 532 -4.87 -50.47 1.57
N SER A 533 -4.66 -50.30 0.26
CA SER A 533 -4.66 -51.41 -0.69
C SER A 533 -3.52 -51.25 -1.69
N ALA A 534 -2.85 -52.35 -2.00
CA ALA A 534 -1.82 -52.44 -3.02
C ALA A 534 -2.04 -53.69 -3.87
N LYS A 535 -1.77 -53.62 -5.17
CA LYS A 535 -1.95 -54.75 -6.09
C LYS A 535 -0.89 -55.84 -5.93
N GLU A 536 0.32 -55.46 -5.54
CA GLU A 536 1.44 -56.39 -5.37
C GLU A 536 1.71 -56.71 -3.90
N GLY A 537 2.05 -55.70 -3.10
CA GLY A 537 2.31 -55.92 -1.67
C GLY A 537 2.34 -54.65 -0.83
N ILE A 538 2.22 -54.83 0.48
CA ILE A 538 2.38 -53.79 1.50
C ILE A 538 3.45 -54.30 2.46
N THR A 539 4.44 -53.46 2.79
CA THR A 539 5.50 -53.79 3.75
C THR A 539 5.56 -52.73 4.83
N LEU A 540 5.48 -53.15 6.10
CA LEU A 540 5.67 -52.30 7.28
C LEU A 540 6.92 -52.79 8.01
N THR A 541 7.88 -51.90 8.23
CA THR A 541 9.15 -52.24 8.88
C THR A 541 9.44 -51.23 9.99
N THR A 542 9.80 -51.73 11.17
CA THR A 542 10.21 -50.94 12.34
C THR A 542 11.41 -51.62 12.99
N GLU A 543 12.36 -50.84 13.49
CA GLU A 543 13.54 -51.36 14.17
C GLU A 543 13.29 -51.73 15.64
N LYS A 544 12.20 -51.20 16.22
CA LYS A 544 11.89 -51.37 17.64
C LYS A 544 10.59 -52.14 17.82
N SER A 545 9.48 -51.42 17.98
CA SER A 545 8.18 -52.02 18.32
C SER A 545 7.14 -51.70 17.25
N TYR A 546 6.27 -52.67 17.02
CA TYR A 546 5.01 -52.52 16.30
C TYR A 546 3.86 -52.85 17.27
N ALA A 547 2.89 -51.94 17.41
CA ALA A 547 1.74 -52.12 18.28
C ALA A 547 0.45 -51.91 17.48
N LEU A 548 -0.42 -52.91 17.48
CA LEU A 548 -1.76 -52.85 16.92
C LEU A 548 -2.77 -53.05 18.05
N THR A 549 -3.65 -52.08 18.25
CA THR A 549 -4.72 -52.14 19.26
C THR A 549 -6.07 -52.00 18.56
N VAL A 550 -6.92 -53.01 18.70
CA VAL A 550 -8.26 -53.06 18.09
C VAL A 550 -9.25 -53.51 19.16
N THR A 551 -10.38 -52.81 19.27
CA THR A 551 -11.38 -53.04 20.32
C THR A 551 -12.35 -54.17 20.04
N GLU A 552 -12.69 -54.39 18.76
CA GLU A 552 -13.68 -55.40 18.36
C GLU A 552 -13.02 -56.66 17.81
N SER A 553 -12.46 -56.62 16.60
CA SER A 553 -11.89 -57.81 15.97
C SER A 553 -10.74 -57.49 15.01
N ILE A 554 -9.81 -58.44 14.90
CA ILE A 554 -8.78 -58.47 13.85
C ILE A 554 -9.12 -59.66 12.95
N THR A 555 -9.25 -59.42 11.64
CA THR A 555 -9.44 -60.47 10.63
C THR A 555 -8.20 -60.54 9.75
N GLN A 556 -7.61 -61.73 9.65
CA GLN A 556 -6.53 -62.03 8.71
C GLN A 556 -6.99 -63.20 7.85
N ASP A 557 -7.21 -62.95 6.57
CA ASP A 557 -7.55 -63.96 5.58
C ASP A 557 -6.41 -64.06 4.57
N GLY A 558 -5.73 -65.20 4.58
CA GLY A 558 -4.57 -65.46 3.75
C GLY A 558 -4.43 -66.96 3.54
N LYS A 559 -3.85 -67.35 2.40
CA LYS A 559 -3.52 -68.76 2.14
C LYS A 559 -2.60 -69.33 3.23
N ASP A 560 -1.64 -68.51 3.66
CA ASP A 560 -0.71 -68.81 4.73
C ASP A 560 -0.63 -67.63 5.70
N ILE A 561 -0.70 -67.92 7.00
CA ILE A 561 -0.49 -66.95 8.08
C ILE A 561 0.65 -67.47 8.95
N THR A 562 1.77 -66.74 8.97
CA THR A 562 2.97 -67.11 9.74
C THR A 562 3.25 -66.06 10.81
N LEU A 563 3.22 -66.48 12.08
CA LEU A 563 3.64 -65.67 13.22
C LEU A 563 4.92 -66.27 13.82
N THR A 564 6.01 -65.50 13.81
CA THR A 564 7.32 -65.94 14.34
C THR A 564 7.76 -65.04 15.48
N GLY A 565 8.06 -65.64 16.63
CA GLY A 565 8.77 -65.00 17.73
C GLY A 565 10.07 -65.76 18.02
N SER A 566 11.19 -65.05 18.21
CA SER A 566 12.47 -65.70 18.57
C SER A 566 12.47 -66.26 19.98
N ASP A 567 11.82 -65.53 20.90
CA ASP A 567 11.86 -65.83 22.33
C ASP A 567 10.55 -66.49 22.78
N SER A 568 9.41 -65.87 22.43
CA SER A 568 8.09 -66.44 22.70
C SER A 568 7.01 -65.91 21.77
N LEU A 569 5.94 -66.68 21.62
CA LEU A 569 4.66 -66.29 21.03
C LEU A 569 3.54 -66.58 22.04
N THR A 570 2.77 -65.56 22.43
CA THR A 570 1.71 -65.68 23.45
C THR A 570 0.35 -65.31 22.86
N LEU A 571 -0.63 -66.22 22.97
CA LEU A 571 -2.04 -65.97 22.72
C LEU A 571 -2.76 -65.94 24.07
N LYS A 572 -3.41 -64.84 24.44
CA LYS A 572 -3.98 -64.67 25.80
C LYS A 572 -5.39 -64.06 25.76
N VAL A 573 -6.29 -64.60 26.57
CA VAL A 573 -7.65 -64.10 26.81
C VAL A 573 -7.93 -64.14 28.32
N GLY A 574 -7.93 -62.98 28.98
CA GLY A 574 -8.05 -62.92 30.45
C GLY A 574 -6.94 -63.74 31.13
N ASP A 575 -7.34 -64.71 31.96
CA ASP A 575 -6.42 -65.65 32.64
C ASP A 575 -6.06 -66.88 31.79
N SER A 576 -6.68 -67.08 30.62
CA SER A 576 -6.34 -68.18 29.72
C SER A 576 -5.23 -67.79 28.74
N SER A 577 -4.27 -68.66 28.49
CA SER A 577 -3.17 -68.40 27.56
C SER A 577 -2.57 -69.64 26.92
N ILE A 578 -2.06 -69.48 25.70
CA ILE A 578 -1.15 -70.39 25.02
C ILE A 578 0.18 -69.65 24.84
N VAL A 579 1.25 -70.17 25.43
CA VAL A 579 2.59 -69.59 25.35
C VAL A 579 3.52 -70.60 24.67
N MET A 580 4.06 -70.22 23.51
CA MET A 580 5.07 -70.99 22.78
C MET A 580 6.44 -70.35 23.01
N SER A 581 7.41 -71.10 23.50
CA SER A 581 8.83 -70.73 23.54
C SER A 581 9.63 -71.65 22.60
N SER A 582 10.95 -71.49 22.58
CA SER A 582 11.84 -72.33 21.76
C SER A 582 11.87 -73.80 22.19
N ASP A 583 11.43 -74.12 23.40
CA ASP A 583 11.53 -75.45 24.03
C ASP A 583 10.20 -76.03 24.55
N LYS A 584 9.13 -75.22 24.69
CA LYS A 584 7.82 -75.69 25.18
C LYS A 584 6.63 -74.95 24.56
N ILE A 585 5.47 -75.62 24.60
CA ILE A 585 4.15 -75.00 24.41
C ILE A 585 3.37 -75.22 25.71
N GLU A 586 2.99 -74.14 26.37
CA GLU A 586 2.25 -74.15 27.63
C GLU A 586 0.82 -73.63 27.40
N ILE A 587 -0.18 -74.40 27.82
CA ILE A 587 -1.59 -74.03 27.74
C ILE A 587 -2.13 -73.94 29.17
N SER A 588 -2.57 -72.76 29.58
CA SER A 588 -3.13 -72.49 30.91
C SER A 588 -4.54 -71.95 30.76
N SER A 589 -5.51 -72.57 31.44
CA SER A 589 -6.91 -72.12 31.48
C SER A 589 -7.64 -72.78 32.65
N SER A 590 -8.81 -72.24 33.03
CA SER A 590 -9.71 -72.89 33.98
C SER A 590 -10.29 -74.19 33.43
N THR A 591 -10.48 -74.29 32.12
CA THR A 591 -10.98 -75.50 31.45
C THR A 591 -10.35 -75.61 30.08
N ILE A 592 -9.73 -76.76 29.80
CA ILE A 592 -9.25 -77.13 28.48
C ILE A 592 -10.10 -78.29 28.00
N ALA A 593 -11.00 -78.02 27.04
CA ALA A 593 -11.82 -79.05 26.40
C ALA A 593 -11.14 -79.55 25.12
N LEU A 594 -10.78 -80.83 25.08
CA LEU A 594 -10.24 -81.50 23.90
C LEU A 594 -11.31 -82.45 23.37
N THR A 595 -11.87 -82.16 22.20
CA THR A 595 -12.86 -83.00 21.51
C THR A 595 -12.35 -83.27 20.10
N ALA A 596 -12.38 -84.53 19.66
CA ALA A 596 -11.98 -84.91 18.32
C ALA A 596 -12.95 -85.94 17.76
N ASP A 597 -13.36 -85.77 16.49
CA ASP A 597 -14.28 -86.70 15.82
C ASP A 597 -13.65 -88.07 15.53
N SER A 598 -12.32 -88.15 15.45
CA SER A 598 -11.59 -89.38 15.14
C SER A 598 -10.75 -89.88 16.32
N ALA A 599 -9.70 -89.15 16.71
CA ALA A 599 -8.82 -89.56 17.78
C ALA A 599 -8.08 -88.37 18.39
N ILE A 600 -7.79 -88.45 19.68
CA ILE A 600 -6.78 -87.64 20.36
C ILE A 600 -5.57 -88.55 20.58
N SER A 601 -4.43 -88.23 19.98
CA SER A 601 -3.18 -88.99 20.15
C SER A 601 -2.17 -88.20 20.97
N LEU A 602 -1.66 -88.81 22.03
CA LEU A 602 -0.61 -88.25 22.88
C LEU A 602 0.61 -89.18 22.83
N SER A 603 1.71 -88.68 22.26
CA SER A 603 2.97 -89.42 22.15
C SER A 603 4.10 -88.53 22.65
N GLY A 604 4.85 -89.00 23.64
CA GLY A 604 5.96 -88.27 24.24
C GLY A 604 6.79 -89.23 25.09
N GLY A 605 7.91 -88.73 25.64
CA GLY A 605 8.72 -89.52 26.58
C GLY A 605 7.92 -89.94 27.81
N ASP A 606 7.23 -88.97 28.44
CA ASP A 606 6.39 -89.16 29.62
C ASP A 606 5.02 -88.48 29.45
N ILE A 607 3.96 -89.10 30.01
CA ILE A 607 2.63 -88.51 30.15
C ILE A 607 2.25 -88.57 31.64
N SER A 608 2.12 -87.41 32.28
CA SER A 608 1.78 -87.30 33.71
C SER A 608 0.44 -86.58 33.87
N GLN A 609 -0.48 -87.19 34.62
CA GLN A 609 -1.79 -86.61 34.94
C GLN A 609 -2.00 -86.60 36.45
N SER A 610 -2.40 -85.44 36.98
CA SER A 610 -2.69 -85.23 38.39
C SER A 610 -3.86 -84.26 38.54
N GLY A 611 -4.78 -84.55 39.46
CA GLY A 611 -5.93 -83.70 39.78
C GLY A 611 -6.79 -84.36 40.87
N ASP A 612 -7.86 -83.69 41.28
CA ASP A 612 -8.77 -84.19 42.33
C ASP A 612 -9.46 -85.50 41.92
N SER A 613 -9.73 -85.66 40.62
CA SER A 613 -10.29 -86.89 40.05
C SER A 613 -9.83 -87.08 38.60
N ILE A 614 -9.75 -88.35 38.19
CA ILE A 614 -9.56 -88.75 36.79
C ILE A 614 -10.69 -89.72 36.47
N SER A 615 -11.52 -89.39 35.48
CA SER A 615 -12.59 -90.25 34.97
C SER A 615 -12.25 -90.68 33.54
N LEU A 616 -12.24 -91.99 33.31
CA LEU A 616 -12.06 -92.59 31.98
C LEU A 616 -13.31 -93.40 31.68
N ASP A 617 -14.10 -92.92 30.74
CA ASP A 617 -15.33 -93.58 30.29
C ASP A 617 -15.24 -93.87 28.79
N SER A 618 -15.74 -95.02 28.38
CA SER A 618 -15.69 -95.48 27.00
C SER A 618 -16.87 -96.41 26.75
N ASP A 619 -17.74 -96.04 25.80
CA ASP A 619 -18.81 -96.91 25.30
C ASP A 619 -18.25 -98.17 24.61
N GLY A 620 -17.04 -98.06 24.05
CA GLY A 620 -16.30 -99.15 23.44
C GLY A 620 -15.33 -99.82 24.41
N SER A 621 -14.12 -100.14 23.94
CA SER A 621 -13.07 -100.71 24.77
C SER A 621 -12.17 -99.65 25.39
N LEU A 622 -11.98 -99.70 26.71
CA LEU A 622 -10.87 -99.04 27.39
C LEU A 622 -9.71 -100.03 27.56
N SER A 623 -8.57 -99.77 26.92
CA SER A 623 -7.38 -100.65 26.98
C SER A 623 -6.15 -99.90 27.51
N ALA A 624 -5.44 -100.52 28.45
CA ALA A 624 -4.13 -100.07 28.92
C ALA A 624 -3.12 -101.22 28.82
N SER A 625 -1.93 -100.94 28.29
CA SER A 625 -0.85 -101.92 28.15
C SER A 625 0.50 -101.27 28.47
N SER A 626 1.35 -101.96 29.23
CA SER A 626 2.73 -101.52 29.53
C SER A 626 3.71 -102.63 29.16
N GLY A 627 4.84 -102.26 28.53
CA GLY A 627 5.88 -103.21 28.13
C GLY A 627 6.74 -103.74 29.30
N SER A 628 6.76 -103.03 30.43
CA SER A 628 7.58 -103.38 31.61
C SER A 628 6.71 -103.70 32.82
N SER A 629 5.99 -102.70 33.33
CA SER A 629 5.16 -102.84 34.53
C SER A 629 4.00 -101.87 34.51
N MET A 630 2.86 -102.29 35.05
CA MET A 630 1.71 -101.43 35.34
C MET A 630 1.44 -101.51 36.84
N SER A 631 1.36 -100.35 37.50
CA SER A 631 1.09 -100.25 38.94
C SER A 631 -0.13 -99.36 39.16
N LEU A 632 -1.10 -99.85 39.94
CA LEU A 632 -2.28 -99.12 40.36
C LEU A 632 -2.34 -99.14 41.89
N SER A 633 -2.45 -97.97 42.50
CA SER A 633 -2.51 -97.82 43.95
C SER A 633 -3.56 -96.79 44.32
N ALA A 634 -4.44 -97.13 45.26
CA ALA A 634 -5.42 -96.22 45.83
C ALA A 634 -5.22 -96.09 47.34
N GLY A 635 -5.30 -94.87 47.88
CA GLY A 635 -5.05 -94.62 49.31
C GLY A 635 -6.18 -95.07 50.24
N SER A 636 -7.41 -95.21 49.72
CA SER A 636 -8.60 -95.56 50.51
C SER A 636 -9.23 -96.88 50.05
N SER A 637 -9.69 -96.94 48.80
CA SER A 637 -10.32 -98.14 48.23
C SER A 637 -9.96 -98.30 46.75
N PHE A 638 -9.81 -99.55 46.34
CA PHE A 638 -9.67 -99.95 44.93
C PHE A 638 -10.85 -100.86 44.58
N THR A 639 -11.67 -100.47 43.60
CA THR A 639 -12.83 -101.24 43.15
C THR A 639 -12.71 -101.52 41.66
N ALA A 640 -12.76 -102.79 41.28
CA ALA A 640 -12.83 -103.24 39.89
C ALA A 640 -14.05 -104.15 39.72
N SER A 641 -14.97 -103.77 38.85
CA SER A 641 -16.22 -104.50 38.59
C SER A 641 -16.49 -104.60 37.09
N ALA A 642 -17.04 -105.74 36.66
CA ALA A 642 -17.49 -105.97 35.29
C ALA A 642 -18.84 -106.68 35.32
N SER A 643 -19.75 -106.32 34.42
CA SER A 643 -21.11 -106.89 34.38
C SER A 643 -21.15 -108.32 33.84
N SER A 644 -20.21 -108.68 32.95
CA SER A 644 -20.12 -110.01 32.33
C SER A 644 -18.99 -110.85 32.92
N SER A 645 -17.75 -110.35 32.85
CA SER A 645 -16.57 -111.08 33.36
C SER A 645 -15.43 -110.13 33.70
N ALA A 646 -14.77 -110.36 34.82
CA ALA A 646 -13.47 -109.77 35.13
C ALA A 646 -12.42 -110.91 35.18
N THR A 647 -11.33 -110.76 34.41
CA THR A 647 -10.28 -111.78 34.33
C THR A 647 -8.94 -111.17 34.70
N VAL A 648 -8.27 -111.76 35.68
CA VAL A 648 -6.88 -111.46 36.02
C VAL A 648 -6.06 -112.69 35.65
N SER A 649 -5.09 -112.54 34.76
CA SER A 649 -4.27 -113.64 34.27
C SER A 649 -2.82 -113.21 34.09
N GLY A 650 -1.90 -114.13 34.33
CA GLY A 650 -0.46 -113.95 34.23
C GLY A 650 0.25 -115.24 34.66
N LEU A 651 1.58 -115.32 34.49
CA LEU A 651 2.34 -116.46 35.02
C LEU A 651 2.16 -116.60 36.53
N ASN A 652 2.01 -115.47 37.24
CA ASN A 652 1.65 -115.40 38.65
C ASN A 652 0.56 -114.34 38.86
N ALA A 653 -0.48 -114.68 39.59
CA ALA A 653 -1.48 -113.73 40.08
C ALA A 653 -1.60 -113.89 41.59
N THR A 654 -1.44 -112.78 42.32
CA THR A 654 -1.47 -112.77 43.80
C THR A 654 -2.53 -111.81 44.27
N LEU A 655 -3.49 -112.31 45.07
CA LEU A 655 -4.42 -111.48 45.84
C LEU A 655 -4.00 -111.55 47.31
N SER A 656 -3.59 -110.42 47.88
CA SER A 656 -3.17 -110.31 49.28
C SER A 656 -4.02 -109.26 49.98
N ALA A 657 -4.59 -109.61 51.13
CA ALA A 657 -5.35 -108.69 51.98
C ALA A 657 -5.00 -108.96 53.44
N ASP A 658 -4.73 -107.91 54.21
CA ASP A 658 -4.28 -108.03 55.61
C ASP A 658 -5.40 -108.46 56.56
N VAL A 659 -6.64 -108.01 56.28
CA VAL A 659 -7.80 -108.29 57.13
C VAL A 659 -8.64 -109.42 56.54
N THR A 660 -9.07 -109.28 55.29
CA THR A 660 -9.93 -110.28 54.64
C THR A 660 -9.83 -110.19 53.12
N ALA A 661 -9.64 -111.33 52.45
CA ALA A 661 -9.89 -111.49 51.03
C ALA A 661 -11.14 -112.35 50.85
N THR A 662 -12.19 -111.79 50.22
CA THR A 662 -13.46 -112.49 50.00
C THR A 662 -13.64 -112.77 48.52
N VAL A 663 -13.85 -114.04 48.17
CA VAL A 663 -14.27 -114.47 46.82
C VAL A 663 -15.64 -115.11 46.95
N SER A 664 -16.65 -114.55 46.29
CA SER A 664 -18.02 -115.05 46.37
C SER A 664 -18.75 -114.89 45.04
N GLY A 665 -19.65 -115.83 44.74
CA GLY A 665 -20.55 -115.82 43.59
C GLY A 665 -21.92 -116.32 44.00
N SER A 666 -22.99 -115.70 43.48
CA SER A 666 -24.37 -116.07 43.85
C SER A 666 -24.84 -117.39 43.25
N ALA A 667 -24.23 -117.82 42.13
CA ALA A 667 -24.47 -119.13 41.52
C ALA A 667 -23.36 -120.12 41.90
N THR A 668 -22.10 -119.78 41.62
CA THR A 668 -20.92 -120.63 41.86
C THR A 668 -19.69 -119.78 42.15
N ALA A 669 -18.82 -120.28 43.04
CA ALA A 669 -17.45 -119.81 43.18
C ALA A 669 -16.53 -121.04 43.06
N GLU A 670 -15.59 -121.01 42.11
CA GLU A 670 -14.74 -122.16 41.79
C GLU A 670 -13.26 -121.75 41.87
N LEU A 671 -12.49 -122.51 42.63
CA LEU A 671 -11.02 -122.47 42.60
C LEU A 671 -10.54 -123.75 41.95
N SER A 672 -9.88 -123.64 40.81
CA SER A 672 -9.40 -124.78 40.02
C SER A 672 -7.92 -124.60 39.68
N SER A 673 -7.15 -125.70 39.72
CA SER A 673 -5.74 -125.74 39.32
C SER A 673 -5.42 -127.11 38.69
N ASP A 674 -4.71 -127.12 37.57
CA ASP A 674 -4.28 -128.38 36.92
C ASP A 674 -3.17 -129.10 37.72
N GLY A 675 -2.46 -128.37 38.58
CA GLY A 675 -1.39 -128.89 39.45
C GLY A 675 -1.86 -129.12 40.88
N GLN A 676 -1.55 -128.18 41.76
CA GLN A 676 -1.90 -128.24 43.18
C GLN A 676 -2.58 -126.95 43.63
N ALA A 677 -3.80 -127.09 44.15
CA ALA A 677 -4.48 -126.04 44.91
C ALA A 677 -4.17 -126.26 46.39
N SER A 678 -3.60 -125.26 47.07
CA SER A 678 -3.36 -125.29 48.51
C SER A 678 -4.21 -124.23 49.18
N ILE A 679 -5.11 -124.67 50.07
CA ILE A 679 -5.86 -123.80 50.96
C ILE A 679 -5.35 -124.05 52.37
N SER A 680 -4.71 -123.03 52.97
CA SER A 680 -4.10 -123.14 54.29
C SER A 680 -4.56 -121.99 55.18
N GLY A 681 -5.11 -122.33 56.34
CA GLY A 681 -5.54 -121.37 57.36
C GLY A 681 -5.69 -122.06 58.71
N THR A 682 -5.72 -121.27 59.80
CA THR A 682 -5.98 -121.78 61.16
C THR A 682 -7.36 -122.43 61.28
N LEU A 683 -8.32 -122.00 60.46
CA LEU A 683 -9.63 -122.62 60.33
C LEU A 683 -10.06 -122.57 58.85
N VAL A 684 -10.35 -123.74 58.29
CA VAL A 684 -10.90 -123.88 56.94
C VAL A 684 -12.25 -124.56 57.08
N MET A 685 -13.32 -123.83 56.79
CA MET A 685 -14.68 -124.37 56.73
C MET A 685 -15.07 -124.55 55.27
N VAL A 686 -15.28 -125.81 54.88
CA VAL A 686 -15.88 -126.21 53.61
C VAL A 686 -17.24 -126.79 53.96
N ASN A 687 -18.32 -126.13 53.53
CA ASN A 687 -19.71 -126.57 53.76
C ASN A 687 -20.30 -127.18 52.50
#